data_AF-A0A286ADW6-F1
#
_entry.id   AF-A0A286ADW6-F1
#
_cell.length_a   1.000
_cell.length_b   1.000
_cell.length_c   1.000
_cell.angle_alpha   90.00
_cell.angle_beta   90.00
_cell.angle_gamma   90.00
#
_symmetry.space_group_name_H-M   'P 1'
#
loop_
_entity.id
_entity.type
_entity.pdbx_description
1 polymer ?
#
loop_
_entity_poly.entity_id
_entity_poly.type
_entity_poly.pdbx_seq_one_letter_code
_entity_poly.pdbx_strand_id
1 'polypeptide(L)'
;MNFLYRISFALFFAVFIVFPSNAQQLAFPTAQGFGKFATGGRGGKVYTVTNLNDAGAGSFREAFNAYPGEPLTIVFAVGGTIELQSQIKVNRSNFTIAGQTAPGDGICLKGHSFIINGARAANLGGNHGNIIIRYLRSRPGSTLPTGVYGFDLENCHNVIVDHCSFSWANEECAAMYDMENVTVQYSMVSEGLFNAGHAKGNRGYGGVWGGQYVSYHHNLFAHLNARSTRFNGARAHDVNALVDYRNNVIYNAGTRNAAAGGAVNIENSFSRINLVNNYYKPGPATPSDYLFIEADYEAAEAKGVGEFHVSGNVMHGNSAKTNDNWSAVSLTKIPANLQADAQSSVPFVVAQSIMTQSADDAYLDVLKNAGANLPVRDAVDRRVVSETSTGTASTVGITSGKRGIIDLPNEVGGWPAYNSGTALVDTDGDGMPDTWEQNNGLNANDAADGNTVNDQGYTMLEVYLNGISASVASTYELMGFAATLNSGSTTTATLNWVINNDVDLQNFIIERSADGQNFNTITTVNSQKGAGLNNYTYTDNNPLAFTSYYRLKLVATNNQVNYSDNKIISNPIAQAYWMEPFTNTTVTSIAKPATIENSIQDNGTWILYGAQREEKSVSDVDANNQWTNGVSNPSLKILNRNAGTTTDYTLTEDPYVITPIFNQGISKITFYENQRASINANSIKIYTSTNGGQTWSTTAISSAAKSLKFDLITVPIEGANINRLKITKPAGVTMNIDNLTIYAPVGTTLPLDFVSFSATLKKSLNHKTVLLWKTANEVNTAYFEILRSINGKDFSRIGGLSAVNQPGTHIYEFEDEKLLTGVSYYRIKQVDLDGKYTYSEIRSVNNRLEGQLNFYPNPVTKELTLNHPAAGVGTSLNLYDISGRLVATKTVAADLTQSKVSLQHLPQGIYLLKYKTTTEVISLKVIKQ
;
A
#
# COMPACT_ATOMS: atom_id res chain seq x y z
N MET A 1 86.92 41.85 13.28
CA MET A 1 87.21 42.30 11.91
C MET A 1 87.21 41.06 11.02
N ASN A 2 86.04 40.66 10.49
CA ASN A 2 85.95 39.55 9.53
C ASN A 2 84.66 39.67 8.71
N PHE A 3 84.81 40.24 7.53
CA PHE A 3 83.81 40.39 6.48
C PHE A 3 83.76 39.10 5.66
N LEU A 4 83.46 37.97 6.32
CA LEU A 4 83.45 36.62 5.74
C LEU A 4 82.22 35.81 6.21
N TYR A 5 81.05 36.46 6.28
CA TYR A 5 79.77 35.84 6.65
C TYR A 5 78.64 36.20 5.67
N ARG A 6 78.94 36.37 4.39
CA ARG A 6 77.92 36.68 3.35
C ARG A 6 78.10 35.91 2.04
N ILE A 7 78.59 34.67 2.08
CA ILE A 7 78.46 33.71 0.96
C ILE A 7 78.29 32.30 1.56
N SER A 8 77.08 31.98 1.98
CA SER A 8 76.62 30.61 2.24
C SER A 8 75.10 30.66 2.36
N PHE A 9 74.42 30.66 1.21
CA PHE A 9 73.13 30.00 0.96
C PHE A 9 72.70 30.28 -0.49
N ALA A 10 73.62 30.04 -1.43
CA ALA A 10 73.30 29.90 -2.84
C ALA A 10 73.29 28.40 -3.16
N LEU A 11 72.24 27.68 -2.74
CA LEU A 11 71.83 26.34 -3.23
C LEU A 11 70.62 25.82 -2.44
N PHE A 12 69.47 26.50 -2.56
CA PHE A 12 68.16 25.88 -2.37
C PHE A 12 67.19 26.66 -3.27
N PHE A 13 67.31 26.44 -4.59
CA PHE A 13 66.20 26.71 -5.48
C PHE A 13 65.09 25.76 -5.05
N ALA A 14 64.10 26.30 -4.35
CA ALA A 14 62.86 25.60 -4.08
C ALA A 14 62.23 25.28 -5.43
N VAL A 15 62.37 24.03 -5.86
CA VAL A 15 61.45 23.42 -6.81
C VAL A 15 60.10 23.42 -6.10
N PHE A 16 59.29 24.45 -6.33
CA PHE A 16 57.86 24.37 -6.09
C PHE A 16 57.34 23.33 -7.08
N ILE A 17 57.36 22.06 -6.67
CA ILE A 17 56.52 21.05 -7.29
C ILE A 17 55.10 21.49 -6.98
N VAL A 18 54.49 22.20 -7.92
CA VAL A 18 53.05 22.38 -7.97
C VAL A 18 52.50 20.98 -8.22
N PHE A 19 52.24 20.23 -7.15
CA PHE A 19 51.38 19.07 -7.27
C PHE A 19 50.00 19.62 -7.66
N PRO A 20 49.44 19.25 -8.82
CA PRO A 20 48.04 19.52 -9.06
C PRO A 20 47.26 18.85 -7.92
N SER A 21 46.63 19.65 -7.07
CA SER A 21 45.68 19.12 -6.10
C SER A 21 44.45 18.66 -6.87
N ASN A 22 44.48 17.44 -7.37
CA ASN A 22 43.27 16.82 -7.90
C ASN A 22 42.28 16.73 -6.74
N ALA A 23 41.11 17.35 -6.90
CA ALA A 23 40.02 17.22 -5.93
C ALA A 23 39.71 15.74 -5.73
N GLN A 24 39.38 15.33 -4.49
CA GLN A 24 39.05 13.94 -4.20
C GLN A 24 37.87 13.47 -5.07
N GLN A 25 38.02 12.32 -5.73
CA GLN A 25 37.03 11.79 -6.66
C GLN A 25 35.72 11.44 -5.93
N LEU A 26 34.58 11.91 -6.45
CA LEU A 26 33.26 11.55 -5.94
C LEU A 26 32.95 10.06 -6.18
N ALA A 27 32.07 9.47 -5.37
CA ALA A 27 31.58 8.11 -5.53
C ALA A 27 30.95 7.89 -6.92
N PHE A 28 30.16 8.86 -7.34
CA PHE A 28 29.58 9.00 -8.67
C PHE A 28 29.26 10.49 -8.89
N PRO A 29 29.03 10.97 -10.14
CA PRO A 29 28.96 12.40 -10.44
C PRO A 29 27.92 13.20 -9.62
N THR A 30 26.83 12.55 -9.20
CA THR A 30 25.73 13.16 -8.43
C THR A 30 25.80 12.89 -6.92
N ALA A 31 26.88 12.29 -6.42
CA ALA A 31 27.04 11.98 -4.99
C ALA A 31 27.26 13.26 -4.17
N GLN A 32 26.52 13.42 -3.07
CA GLN A 32 26.55 14.60 -2.21
C GLN A 32 26.65 14.24 -0.72
N GLY A 33 26.83 15.25 0.14
CA GLY A 33 26.90 15.06 1.58
C GLY A 33 28.19 14.38 2.07
N PHE A 34 28.18 13.90 3.31
CA PHE A 34 29.37 13.36 3.98
C PHE A 34 29.90 12.05 3.37
N GLY A 35 29.04 11.20 2.80
CA GLY A 35 29.41 9.92 2.19
C GLY A 35 29.91 10.03 0.73
N LYS A 36 29.92 11.23 0.14
CA LYS A 36 30.15 11.42 -1.31
C LYS A 36 31.51 10.96 -1.84
N PHE A 37 32.47 10.69 -0.97
CA PHE A 37 33.82 10.24 -1.35
C PHE A 37 34.06 8.74 -1.15
N ALA A 38 33.02 7.96 -0.82
CA ALA A 38 33.11 6.51 -0.87
C ALA A 38 33.56 6.07 -2.28
N THR A 39 34.54 5.19 -2.39
CA THR A 39 34.99 4.61 -3.66
C THR A 39 34.39 3.24 -3.92
N GLY A 40 33.85 2.58 -2.89
CA GLY A 40 33.22 1.27 -3.01
C GLY A 40 34.17 0.23 -3.61
N GLY A 41 33.72 -0.42 -4.70
CA GLY A 41 34.47 -1.41 -5.47
C GLY A 41 35.34 -0.85 -6.61
N ARG A 42 35.54 0.47 -6.72
CA ARG A 42 36.33 1.11 -7.79
C ARG A 42 37.72 0.45 -7.95
N GLY A 43 38.09 0.14 -9.19
CA GLY A 43 39.40 -0.45 -9.51
C GLY A 43 39.54 -1.92 -9.11
N GLY A 44 38.46 -2.53 -8.62
CA GLY A 44 38.46 -3.86 -8.02
C GLY A 44 38.06 -4.99 -8.96
N LYS A 45 37.58 -6.08 -8.36
CA LYS A 45 36.97 -7.23 -9.04
C LYS A 45 35.49 -6.99 -9.26
N VAL A 46 34.93 -7.75 -10.21
CA VAL A 46 33.49 -7.77 -10.48
C VAL A 46 32.93 -9.14 -10.15
N TYR A 47 31.76 -9.17 -9.53
CA TYR A 47 30.98 -10.38 -9.32
C TYR A 47 29.58 -10.21 -9.91
N THR A 48 29.26 -11.06 -10.87
CA THR A 48 27.97 -11.07 -11.54
C THR A 48 27.00 -12.04 -10.87
N VAL A 49 25.90 -11.53 -10.34
CA VAL A 49 24.78 -12.33 -9.85
C VAL A 49 24.02 -12.88 -11.05
N THR A 50 23.95 -14.20 -11.18
CA THR A 50 23.41 -14.90 -12.37
C THR A 50 22.16 -15.72 -12.07
N ASN A 51 21.72 -15.79 -10.81
CA ASN A 51 20.49 -16.47 -10.43
C ASN A 51 19.83 -15.85 -9.19
N LEU A 52 18.54 -16.17 -9.02
CA LEU A 52 17.71 -15.66 -7.92
C LEU A 52 17.71 -16.58 -6.69
N ASN A 53 18.60 -17.58 -6.64
CA ASN A 53 18.68 -18.49 -5.49
C ASN A 53 19.22 -17.72 -4.27
N ASP A 54 18.80 -18.13 -3.07
CA ASP A 54 19.27 -17.52 -1.82
C ASP A 54 20.78 -17.69 -1.60
N ALA A 55 21.36 -18.81 -2.06
CA ALA A 55 22.76 -19.17 -1.83
C ALA A 55 23.34 -20.03 -2.96
N GLY A 56 24.66 -20.20 -2.94
CA GLY A 56 25.42 -20.97 -3.93
C GLY A 56 26.03 -20.10 -5.03
N ALA A 57 26.79 -20.73 -5.93
CA ALA A 57 27.48 -20.03 -7.00
C ALA A 57 26.52 -19.16 -7.85
N GLY A 58 26.93 -17.93 -8.12
CA GLY A 58 26.13 -16.95 -8.88
C GLY A 58 24.98 -16.30 -8.10
N SER A 59 24.77 -16.67 -6.82
CA SER A 59 23.79 -15.99 -5.96
C SER A 59 24.32 -14.65 -5.44
N PHE A 60 23.40 -13.74 -5.08
CA PHE A 60 23.73 -12.47 -4.44
C PHE A 60 24.43 -12.66 -3.08
N ARG A 61 24.02 -13.66 -2.29
CA ARG A 61 24.64 -13.96 -1.01
C ARG A 61 26.11 -14.35 -1.16
N GLU A 62 26.43 -15.15 -2.17
CA GLU A 62 27.80 -15.62 -2.41
C GLU A 62 28.74 -14.51 -2.86
N ALA A 63 28.21 -13.43 -3.45
CA ALA A 63 29.00 -12.27 -3.88
C ALA A 63 29.87 -11.71 -2.73
N PHE A 64 29.35 -11.68 -1.51
CA PHE A 64 30.08 -11.13 -0.35
C PHE A 64 31.26 -12.00 0.09
N ASN A 65 31.30 -13.28 -0.29
CA ASN A 65 32.42 -14.19 -0.01
C ASN A 65 33.40 -14.28 -1.18
N ALA A 66 33.04 -13.79 -2.36
CA ALA A 66 33.88 -13.80 -3.54
C ALA A 66 35.05 -12.81 -3.43
N TYR A 67 36.20 -13.17 -4.01
CA TYR A 67 37.41 -12.35 -4.02
C TYR A 67 37.76 -11.74 -2.64
N PRO A 68 38.09 -12.57 -1.63
CA PRO A 68 38.41 -12.08 -0.29
C PRO A 68 39.54 -11.05 -0.30
N GLY A 69 39.32 -9.90 0.33
CA GLY A 69 40.31 -8.83 0.46
C GLY A 69 40.36 -7.83 -0.70
N GLU A 70 39.75 -8.14 -1.84
CA GLU A 70 39.71 -7.24 -3.00
C GLU A 70 38.54 -6.25 -2.91
N PRO A 71 38.67 -5.01 -3.42
CA PRO A 71 37.52 -4.17 -3.71
C PRO A 71 36.59 -4.89 -4.71
N LEU A 72 35.27 -4.78 -4.52
CA LEU A 72 34.30 -5.58 -5.27
C LEU A 72 33.12 -4.76 -5.79
N THR A 73 32.85 -4.81 -7.08
CA THR A 73 31.60 -4.33 -7.66
C THR A 73 30.68 -5.50 -7.97
N ILE A 74 29.49 -5.50 -7.39
CA ILE A 74 28.45 -6.52 -7.57
C ILE A 74 27.46 -6.01 -8.62
N VAL A 75 27.34 -6.74 -9.72
CA VAL A 75 26.41 -6.47 -10.83
C VAL A 75 25.43 -7.63 -10.99
N PHE A 76 24.35 -7.43 -11.73
CA PHE A 76 23.25 -8.39 -11.85
C PHE A 76 22.97 -8.72 -13.32
N ALA A 77 23.08 -10.01 -13.68
CA ALA A 77 22.62 -10.57 -14.96
C ALA A 77 21.21 -11.19 -14.84
N VAL A 78 20.50 -10.96 -13.73
CA VAL A 78 19.13 -11.41 -13.51
C VAL A 78 18.31 -10.33 -12.78
N GLY A 79 17.07 -10.12 -13.24
CA GLY A 79 16.06 -9.35 -12.52
C GLY A 79 15.08 -10.28 -11.82
N GLY A 80 14.52 -9.87 -10.69
CA GLY A 80 13.55 -10.68 -9.97
C GLY A 80 13.50 -10.46 -8.47
N THR A 81 12.84 -11.39 -7.78
CA THR A 81 12.85 -11.46 -6.31
C THR A 81 13.79 -12.56 -5.85
N ILE A 82 14.73 -12.23 -4.97
CA ILE A 82 15.57 -13.18 -4.25
C ILE A 82 14.90 -13.45 -2.91
N GLU A 83 14.40 -14.67 -2.71
CA GLU A 83 13.73 -15.08 -1.47
C GLU A 83 14.73 -15.62 -0.45
N LEU A 84 15.09 -14.77 0.50
CA LEU A 84 16.08 -15.07 1.52
C LEU A 84 15.55 -16.10 2.52
N GLN A 85 16.29 -17.19 2.72
CA GLN A 85 15.95 -18.22 3.70
C GLN A 85 16.46 -17.88 5.11
N SER A 86 17.42 -16.95 5.18
CA SER A 86 18.02 -16.44 6.42
C SER A 86 18.55 -15.03 6.18
N GLN A 87 18.90 -14.30 7.25
CA GLN A 87 19.48 -12.97 7.09
C GLN A 87 20.74 -13.01 6.23
N ILE A 88 20.89 -12.06 5.30
CA ILE A 88 22.21 -11.76 4.72
C ILE A 88 22.93 -10.89 5.74
N LYS A 89 24.08 -11.37 6.21
CA LYS A 89 25.00 -10.58 7.03
C LYS A 89 26.28 -10.36 6.25
N VAL A 90 26.52 -9.11 5.86
CA VAL A 90 27.73 -8.71 5.13
C VAL A 90 28.82 -8.34 6.13
N ASN A 91 29.98 -8.97 5.99
CA ASN A 91 31.14 -8.79 6.87
C ASN A 91 32.41 -8.44 6.04
N ARG A 92 32.31 -7.43 5.18
CA ARG A 92 33.44 -6.91 4.40
C ARG A 92 33.32 -5.41 4.14
N SER A 93 34.43 -4.81 3.74
CA SER A 93 34.56 -3.43 3.28
C SER A 93 34.78 -3.36 1.76
N ASN A 94 34.84 -2.13 1.23
CA ASN A 94 35.27 -1.82 -0.15
C ASN A 94 34.39 -2.48 -1.22
N PHE A 95 33.08 -2.22 -1.20
CA PHE A 95 32.21 -2.78 -2.22
C PHE A 95 31.15 -1.82 -2.75
N THR A 96 30.74 -2.06 -3.99
CA THR A 96 29.63 -1.41 -4.66
C THR A 96 28.56 -2.44 -4.97
N ILE A 97 27.30 -2.19 -4.61
CA ILE A 97 26.14 -2.93 -5.14
C ILE A 97 25.48 -2.05 -6.20
N ALA A 98 25.55 -2.49 -7.46
CA ALA A 98 25.03 -1.77 -8.61
C ALA A 98 23.70 -2.38 -9.09
N GLY A 99 22.62 -2.16 -8.33
CA GLY A 99 21.28 -2.72 -8.62
C GLY A 99 20.70 -2.30 -9.97
N GLN A 100 21.16 -1.16 -10.52
CA GLN A 100 20.72 -0.67 -11.83
C GLN A 100 21.15 -1.54 -13.02
N THR A 101 22.08 -2.47 -12.80
CA THR A 101 22.52 -3.42 -13.84
C THR A 101 21.53 -4.57 -14.05
N ALA A 102 20.66 -4.84 -13.07
CA ALA A 102 19.70 -5.94 -13.16
C ALA A 102 18.76 -5.74 -14.35
N PRO A 103 18.52 -6.76 -15.21
CA PRO A 103 17.57 -6.63 -16.32
C PRO A 103 16.11 -6.55 -15.86
N GLY A 104 15.23 -6.19 -16.80
CA GLY A 104 13.77 -6.18 -16.59
C GLY A 104 13.33 -5.19 -15.51
N ASP A 105 12.57 -5.67 -14.52
CA ASP A 105 12.02 -4.83 -13.44
C ASP A 105 13.03 -4.54 -12.30
N GLY A 106 14.27 -5.02 -12.43
CA GLY A 106 15.33 -4.89 -11.43
C GLY A 106 15.29 -5.99 -10.37
N ILE A 107 15.92 -5.75 -9.22
CA ILE A 107 16.14 -6.78 -8.17
C ILE A 107 15.48 -6.39 -6.83
N CYS A 108 14.88 -7.37 -6.15
CA CYS A 108 14.24 -7.21 -4.83
C CYS A 108 14.60 -8.34 -3.88
N LEU A 109 14.95 -8.01 -2.64
CA LEU A 109 15.13 -8.98 -1.55
C LEU A 109 13.80 -9.19 -0.81
N LYS A 110 13.49 -10.43 -0.44
CA LYS A 110 12.26 -10.84 0.27
C LYS A 110 12.58 -11.84 1.39
N GLY A 111 11.72 -11.93 2.39
CA GLY A 111 11.71 -13.00 3.40
C GLY A 111 12.49 -12.69 4.67
N HIS A 112 13.71 -12.16 4.55
CA HIS A 112 14.60 -11.95 5.70
C HIS A 112 15.40 -10.65 5.60
N SER A 113 16.05 -10.27 6.72
CA SER A 113 16.85 -9.05 6.83
C SER A 113 18.06 -9.02 5.89
N PHE A 114 18.33 -7.85 5.34
CA PHE A 114 19.62 -7.51 4.74
C PHE A 114 20.42 -6.61 5.71
N ILE A 115 21.49 -7.16 6.28
CA ILE A 115 22.25 -6.55 7.37
C ILE A 115 23.70 -6.35 6.95
N ILE A 116 24.20 -5.14 7.11
CA ILE A 116 25.61 -4.77 7.00
C ILE A 116 26.01 -4.21 8.36
N ASN A 117 26.82 -4.96 9.10
CA ASN A 117 27.14 -4.60 10.47
C ASN A 117 28.65 -4.76 10.74
N GLY A 118 29.33 -3.65 11.03
CA GLY A 118 30.76 -3.59 11.35
C GLY A 118 31.08 -3.63 12.85
N ALA A 119 30.20 -4.20 13.68
CA ALA A 119 30.44 -4.33 15.11
C ALA A 119 31.63 -5.26 15.40
N ARG A 120 32.49 -4.83 16.33
CA ARG A 120 33.67 -5.59 16.78
C ARG A 120 33.26 -6.70 17.77
N ALA A 121 32.83 -7.86 17.28
CA ALA A 121 32.95 -9.08 18.08
C ALA A 121 34.40 -9.59 18.03
N ALA A 122 34.94 -10.07 19.15
CA ALA A 122 36.34 -10.50 19.30
C ALA A 122 36.83 -11.55 18.29
N ASN A 123 35.91 -12.21 17.57
CA ASN A 123 36.22 -13.27 16.59
C ASN A 123 35.73 -12.96 15.16
N LEU A 124 35.30 -11.72 14.85
CA LEU A 124 34.73 -11.38 13.54
C LEU A 124 35.40 -10.22 12.78
N GLY A 125 36.49 -9.64 13.30
CA GLY A 125 37.31 -8.68 12.54
C GLY A 125 36.56 -7.48 11.94
N GLY A 126 36.46 -6.38 12.68
CA GLY A 126 36.56 -5.04 12.10
C GLY A 126 35.33 -4.14 11.99
N ASN A 127 35.64 -2.85 11.85
CA ASN A 127 34.87 -1.65 11.47
C ASN A 127 34.77 -1.65 9.93
N HIS A 128 33.59 -1.87 9.35
CA HIS A 128 33.44 -1.97 7.89
C HIS A 128 33.22 -0.61 7.27
N GLY A 129 33.70 -0.39 6.06
CA GLY A 129 33.53 0.92 5.42
C GLY A 129 33.86 0.94 3.95
N ASN A 130 33.73 2.14 3.37
CA ASN A 130 33.89 2.37 1.94
C ASN A 130 32.88 1.57 1.10
N ILE A 131 31.61 1.94 1.21
CA ILE A 131 30.49 1.16 0.67
C ILE A 131 29.61 2.05 -0.21
N ILE A 132 29.22 1.55 -1.39
CA ILE A 132 28.24 2.18 -2.28
C ILE A 132 27.09 1.19 -2.51
N ILE A 133 25.84 1.61 -2.29
CA ILE A 133 24.65 0.79 -2.57
C ILE A 133 23.68 1.61 -3.40
N ARG A 134 23.33 1.11 -4.59
CA ARG A 134 22.43 1.81 -5.51
C ARG A 134 21.34 0.92 -6.09
N TYR A 135 20.13 1.47 -6.23
CA TYR A 135 19.01 0.85 -6.97
C TYR A 135 18.60 -0.56 -6.50
N LEU A 136 18.77 -0.85 -5.21
CA LEU A 136 18.35 -2.11 -4.59
C LEU A 136 17.00 -1.95 -3.89
N ARG A 137 16.20 -3.02 -3.88
CA ARG A 137 14.97 -3.09 -3.09
C ARG A 137 15.06 -4.15 -2.01
N SER A 138 14.56 -3.86 -0.82
CA SER A 138 14.39 -4.85 0.24
C SER A 138 13.00 -4.76 0.86
N ARG A 139 12.27 -5.88 0.76
CA ARG A 139 10.87 -6.03 1.16
C ARG A 139 10.66 -7.36 1.86
N PRO A 140 11.12 -7.54 3.12
CA PRO A 140 11.09 -8.84 3.78
C PRO A 140 9.67 -9.40 3.97
N GLY A 141 8.69 -8.57 4.33
CA GLY A 141 7.29 -8.96 4.54
C GLY A 141 7.11 -10.08 5.56
N SER A 142 7.94 -10.07 6.60
CA SER A 142 8.00 -11.12 7.61
C SER A 142 6.96 -10.91 8.71
N THR A 143 6.58 -12.00 9.37
CA THR A 143 5.79 -12.01 10.61
C THR A 143 6.56 -12.62 11.78
N LEU A 144 7.90 -12.73 11.67
CA LEU A 144 8.71 -13.37 12.70
C LEU A 144 8.70 -12.55 14.00
N PRO A 145 8.48 -13.19 15.17
CA PRO A 145 8.45 -12.48 16.45
C PRO A 145 9.75 -11.78 16.85
N THR A 146 10.88 -12.25 16.31
CA THR A 146 12.20 -11.64 16.55
C THR A 146 12.37 -10.28 15.89
N GLY A 147 11.48 -9.93 14.94
CA GLY A 147 11.64 -8.76 14.09
C GLY A 147 12.58 -9.01 12.93
N VAL A 148 12.23 -8.47 11.78
CA VAL A 148 13.00 -8.51 10.54
C VAL A 148 13.10 -7.11 9.99
N TYR A 149 14.33 -6.68 9.79
CA TYR A 149 14.67 -5.40 9.20
C TYR A 149 14.50 -5.45 7.69
N GLY A 150 14.07 -4.36 7.06
CA GLY A 150 14.18 -4.24 5.61
C GLY A 150 15.65 -4.10 5.22
N PHE A 151 16.32 -3.15 5.87
CA PHE A 151 17.75 -2.93 5.76
C PHE A 151 18.30 -2.44 7.09
N ASP A 152 19.46 -2.96 7.46
CA ASP A 152 20.19 -2.56 8.66
C ASP A 152 21.65 -2.26 8.29
N LEU A 153 22.09 -1.04 8.58
CA LEU A 153 23.45 -0.55 8.36
C LEU A 153 23.97 0.05 9.66
N GLU A 154 24.88 -0.68 10.32
CA GLU A 154 25.39 -0.31 11.62
C GLU A 154 26.91 -0.45 11.68
N ASN A 155 27.56 0.37 12.52
CA ASN A 155 29.00 0.28 12.78
C ASN A 155 29.83 0.37 11.49
N CYS A 156 29.41 1.26 10.58
CA CYS A 156 30.02 1.42 9.26
C CYS A 156 30.51 2.86 9.02
N HIS A 157 31.47 3.05 8.12
CA HIS A 157 31.96 4.37 7.78
C HIS A 157 32.23 4.58 6.29
N ASN A 158 32.16 5.83 5.83
CA ASN A 158 32.38 6.21 4.42
C ASN A 158 31.41 5.46 3.50
N VAL A 159 30.10 5.71 3.67
CA VAL A 159 29.03 4.99 2.97
C VAL A 159 28.15 5.94 2.18
N ILE A 160 27.71 5.53 0.99
CA ILE A 160 26.60 6.17 0.30
C ILE A 160 25.53 5.15 -0.12
N VAL A 161 24.30 5.43 0.29
CA VAL A 161 23.09 4.70 -0.12
C VAL A 161 22.28 5.64 -1.01
N ASP A 162 22.08 5.25 -2.26
CA ASP A 162 21.46 6.11 -3.27
C ASP A 162 20.38 5.35 -4.04
N HIS A 163 19.21 5.95 -4.25
CA HIS A 163 18.13 5.33 -5.03
C HIS A 163 17.73 3.91 -4.56
N CYS A 164 17.65 3.64 -3.26
CA CYS A 164 17.20 2.34 -2.76
C CYS A 164 15.76 2.40 -2.22
N SER A 165 15.04 1.28 -2.23
CA SER A 165 13.67 1.19 -1.69
C SER A 165 13.55 0.15 -0.58
N PHE A 166 13.07 0.57 0.58
CA PHE A 166 12.95 -0.25 1.78
C PHE A 166 11.51 -0.23 2.30
N SER A 167 10.87 -1.39 2.40
CA SER A 167 9.48 -1.47 2.87
C SER A 167 9.14 -2.81 3.52
N TRP A 168 7.96 -2.91 4.14
CA TRP A 168 7.39 -4.16 4.63
C TRP A 168 8.25 -4.91 5.65
N ALA A 169 8.98 -4.19 6.48
CA ALA A 169 9.65 -4.74 7.64
C ALA A 169 8.69 -4.79 8.83
N ASN A 170 8.73 -5.86 9.63
CA ASN A 170 8.01 -5.92 10.90
C ASN A 170 8.88 -5.48 12.11
N GLU A 171 10.09 -4.99 11.85
CA GLU A 171 10.89 -4.15 12.76
C GLU A 171 11.07 -2.77 12.08
N GLU A 172 12.29 -2.30 11.80
CA GLU A 172 12.53 -1.08 11.00
C GLU A 172 12.68 -1.37 9.49
N CYS A 173 12.03 -0.58 8.63
CA CYS A 173 12.24 -0.67 7.18
C CYS A 173 13.70 -0.38 6.79
N ALA A 174 14.30 0.65 7.38
CA ALA A 174 15.68 1.04 7.12
C ALA A 174 16.32 1.63 8.39
N ALA A 175 17.08 0.82 9.13
CA ALA A 175 17.89 1.28 10.26
C ALA A 175 19.31 1.60 9.78
N MET A 176 19.80 2.81 10.07
CA MET A 176 21.10 3.31 9.64
C MET A 176 21.68 4.23 10.73
N TYR A 177 22.43 3.68 11.69
CA TYR A 177 22.92 4.41 12.86
C TYR A 177 24.22 3.80 13.39
N ASP A 178 24.90 4.46 14.34
CA ASP A 178 26.25 4.07 14.78
C ASP A 178 27.25 4.06 13.60
N MET A 179 27.28 5.14 12.82
CA MET A 179 28.07 5.24 11.58
C MET A 179 28.93 6.51 11.53
N GLU A 180 29.86 6.60 10.58
CA GLU A 180 30.66 7.82 10.35
C GLU A 180 30.77 8.18 8.85
N ASN A 181 30.61 9.45 8.49
CA ASN A 181 30.74 9.93 7.10
C ASN A 181 29.80 9.19 6.12
N VAL A 182 28.49 9.34 6.33
CA VAL A 182 27.46 8.62 5.55
C VAL A 182 26.52 9.58 4.83
N THR A 183 26.13 9.23 3.61
CA THR A 183 25.02 9.89 2.91
C THR A 183 23.94 8.86 2.56
N VAL A 184 22.67 9.21 2.80
CA VAL A 184 21.52 8.54 2.16
C VAL A 184 20.77 9.57 1.34
N GLN A 185 20.71 9.33 0.03
CA GLN A 185 20.08 10.23 -0.92
C GLN A 185 19.10 9.50 -1.84
N TYR A 186 18.06 10.22 -2.27
CA TYR A 186 17.08 9.72 -3.25
C TYR A 186 16.53 8.33 -2.93
N SER A 187 16.44 7.94 -1.67
CA SER A 187 15.95 6.61 -1.27
C SER A 187 14.52 6.68 -0.74
N MET A 188 13.80 5.57 -0.79
CA MET A 188 12.42 5.44 -0.34
C MET A 188 12.34 4.51 0.86
N VAL A 189 11.65 4.95 1.91
CA VAL A 189 11.29 4.14 3.08
C VAL A 189 9.78 4.19 3.24
N SER A 190 9.10 3.05 3.12
CA SER A 190 7.64 3.03 3.17
C SER A 190 7.06 1.81 3.88
N GLU A 191 5.82 1.93 4.34
CA GLU A 191 4.98 0.79 4.73
C GLU A 191 5.67 -0.21 5.69
N GLY A 192 6.17 0.29 6.83
CA GLY A 192 6.52 -0.59 7.94
C GLY A 192 5.27 -1.31 8.42
N LEU A 193 5.38 -2.61 8.71
CA LEU A 193 4.25 -3.44 9.10
C LEU A 193 3.87 -3.15 10.55
N PHE A 194 2.62 -2.77 10.79
CA PHE A 194 2.14 -2.29 12.08
C PHE A 194 1.96 -3.42 13.09
N ASN A 195 1.09 -4.40 12.82
CA ASN A 195 0.86 -5.55 13.70
C ASN A 195 1.18 -6.87 12.97
N ALA A 196 2.48 -7.11 12.76
CA ALA A 196 2.99 -8.28 12.04
C ALA A 196 3.77 -9.24 12.97
N GLY A 197 3.20 -9.58 14.12
CA GLY A 197 3.70 -10.66 14.99
C GLY A 197 4.94 -10.34 15.83
N HIS A 198 5.47 -9.12 15.77
CA HIS A 198 6.68 -8.71 16.50
C HIS A 198 6.50 -8.80 18.04
N ALA A 199 7.46 -9.40 18.76
CA ALA A 199 7.34 -9.66 20.20
C ALA A 199 7.23 -8.41 21.08
N LYS A 200 7.86 -7.30 20.66
CA LYS A 200 7.75 -5.97 21.30
C LYS A 200 6.42 -5.23 20.99
N GLY A 201 5.45 -5.87 20.35
CA GLY A 201 4.16 -5.29 19.99
C GLY A 201 4.17 -4.51 18.69
N ASN A 202 3.21 -3.59 18.54
CA ASN A 202 2.99 -2.85 17.29
C ASN A 202 4.22 -2.02 16.87
N ARG A 203 4.51 -2.05 15.58
CA ARG A 203 5.60 -1.34 14.91
C ARG A 203 5.06 -0.34 13.88
N GLY A 204 5.36 -0.57 12.60
CA GLY A 204 5.15 0.37 11.51
C GLY A 204 6.24 1.42 11.40
N TYR A 205 7.51 1.03 11.60
CA TYR A 205 8.64 1.96 11.71
C TYR A 205 9.37 2.18 10.40
N GLY A 206 9.72 3.45 10.13
CA GLY A 206 10.68 3.80 9.09
C GLY A 206 12.07 3.34 9.46
N GLY A 207 12.64 3.94 10.51
CA GLY A 207 14.02 3.66 10.88
C GLY A 207 14.57 4.46 12.04
N VAL A 208 15.64 3.95 12.66
CA VAL A 208 16.58 4.76 13.44
C VAL A 208 17.67 5.27 12.51
N TRP A 209 17.83 6.59 12.42
CA TRP A 209 18.77 7.27 11.52
C TRP A 209 19.74 8.08 12.37
N GLY A 210 21.03 7.76 12.33
CA GLY A 210 22.05 8.30 13.25
C GLY A 210 23.42 8.33 12.60
N GLY A 211 24.46 8.55 13.39
CA GLY A 211 25.83 8.64 12.90
C GLY A 211 26.52 9.97 13.20
N GLN A 212 27.85 9.91 13.13
CA GLN A 212 28.76 11.03 13.18
C GLN A 212 28.98 11.55 11.76
N TYR A 213 28.60 12.80 11.52
CA TYR A 213 28.74 13.45 10.20
C TYR A 213 27.95 12.70 9.12
N VAL A 214 26.63 12.83 9.18
CA VAL A 214 25.72 12.13 8.25
C VAL A 214 24.78 13.08 7.51
N SER A 215 24.52 12.75 6.25
CA SER A 215 23.65 13.51 5.35
C SER A 215 22.47 12.67 4.92
N TYR A 216 21.26 13.13 5.22
CA TYR A 216 20.01 12.47 4.87
C TYR A 216 19.19 13.45 4.03
N HIS A 217 19.20 13.29 2.71
CA HIS A 217 18.55 14.26 1.83
C HIS A 217 17.81 13.68 0.63
N HIS A 218 16.76 14.37 0.19
CA HIS A 218 15.97 13.97 -0.98
C HIS A 218 15.39 12.55 -0.88
N ASN A 219 15.08 12.09 0.34
CA ASN A 219 14.45 10.79 0.56
C ASN A 219 12.92 10.91 0.68
N LEU A 220 12.20 9.85 0.31
CA LEU A 220 10.76 9.73 0.51
C LEU A 220 10.43 8.78 1.67
N PHE A 221 9.74 9.29 2.68
CA PHE A 221 9.16 8.51 3.78
C PHE A 221 7.64 8.50 3.63
N ALA A 222 7.01 7.33 3.51
CA ALA A 222 5.57 7.27 3.24
C ALA A 222 4.86 6.13 3.96
N HIS A 223 3.67 6.39 4.49
CA HIS A 223 2.79 5.36 5.07
C HIS A 223 3.42 4.60 6.25
N LEU A 224 4.21 5.31 7.05
CA LEU A 224 4.86 4.77 8.25
C LEU A 224 4.01 5.13 9.46
N ASN A 225 3.77 4.19 10.38
CA ASN A 225 3.02 4.48 11.59
C ASN A 225 3.78 5.47 12.46
N ALA A 226 5.06 5.21 12.73
CA ALA A 226 5.91 6.05 13.57
C ALA A 226 7.36 5.99 13.07
N ARG A 227 8.22 6.83 13.64
CA ARG A 227 9.66 6.86 13.30
C ARG A 227 9.83 6.93 11.78
N SER A 228 9.18 7.88 11.11
CA SER A 228 9.58 8.21 9.74
C SER A 228 11.09 8.38 9.72
N THR A 229 11.59 9.07 10.75
CA THR A 229 12.92 8.84 11.31
C THR A 229 12.89 8.84 12.84
N ARG A 230 13.80 8.11 13.48
CA ARG A 230 14.20 8.35 14.86
C ARG A 230 15.68 8.71 14.87
N PHE A 231 16.02 9.93 15.25
CA PHE A 231 17.42 10.35 15.36
C PHE A 231 18.09 9.66 16.55
N ASN A 232 19.20 8.94 16.31
CA ASN A 232 19.89 8.20 17.37
C ASN A 232 20.35 9.13 18.51
N GLY A 233 20.92 10.29 18.14
CA GLY A 233 21.54 11.23 19.06
C GLY A 233 22.96 10.82 19.43
N ALA A 234 23.51 11.42 20.47
CA ALA A 234 24.84 11.08 20.97
C ALA A 234 24.74 9.88 21.93
N ARG A 235 24.77 8.68 21.35
CA ARG A 235 24.53 7.41 22.03
C ARG A 235 25.40 6.31 21.44
N ALA A 236 25.72 5.30 22.26
CA ALA A 236 26.57 4.18 21.87
C ALA A 236 27.89 4.63 21.20
N HIS A 237 28.03 4.44 19.89
CA HIS A 237 29.23 4.78 19.13
C HIS A 237 29.18 6.18 18.48
N ASP A 238 28.02 6.83 18.48
CA ASP A 238 27.81 8.17 17.95
C ASP A 238 28.19 9.23 18.99
N VAL A 239 29.48 9.61 19.08
CA VAL A 239 29.93 10.63 20.03
C VAL A 239 29.64 12.04 19.51
N ASN A 240 30.03 12.34 18.27
CA ASN A 240 29.82 13.64 17.65
C ASN A 240 28.72 13.57 16.59
N ALA A 241 27.48 13.40 17.03
CA ALA A 241 26.33 13.20 16.15
C ALA A 241 25.93 14.52 15.47
N LEU A 242 26.55 14.83 14.33
CA LEU A 242 26.13 15.90 13.42
C LEU A 242 25.30 15.31 12.28
N VAL A 243 24.00 15.59 12.29
CA VAL A 243 23.03 15.10 11.31
C VAL A 243 22.52 16.25 10.44
N ASP A 244 22.69 16.13 9.13
CA ASP A 244 22.12 17.04 8.15
C ASP A 244 20.91 16.40 7.46
N TYR A 245 19.70 16.72 7.95
CA TYR A 245 18.42 16.18 7.47
C TYR A 245 17.67 17.24 6.67
N ARG A 246 17.81 17.21 5.34
CA ARG A 246 17.25 18.27 4.49
C ARG A 246 16.61 17.79 3.20
N ASN A 247 15.67 18.56 2.66
CA ASN A 247 15.03 18.26 1.37
C ASN A 247 14.35 16.88 1.30
N ASN A 248 13.95 16.27 2.42
CA ASN A 248 13.21 15.01 2.44
C ASN A 248 11.70 15.27 2.33
N VAL A 249 10.96 14.28 1.81
CA VAL A 249 9.50 14.27 1.79
C VAL A 249 8.98 13.25 2.79
N ILE A 250 8.06 13.67 3.64
CA ILE A 250 7.38 12.81 4.62
C ILE A 250 5.89 12.85 4.35
N TYR A 251 5.29 11.69 4.09
CA TYR A 251 3.89 11.55 3.74
C TYR A 251 3.15 10.54 4.64
N ASN A 252 1.95 10.92 5.07
CA ASN A 252 0.99 10.03 5.73
C ASN A 252 1.55 9.30 6.95
N ALA A 253 2.33 10.01 7.79
CA ALA A 253 2.81 9.45 9.05
C ALA A 253 1.62 9.18 9.99
N GLY A 254 1.57 8.00 10.60
CA GLY A 254 0.43 7.53 11.40
C GLY A 254 0.40 8.06 12.83
N THR A 255 1.48 8.66 13.33
CA THR A 255 1.57 9.25 14.67
C THR A 255 1.76 10.76 14.61
N ARG A 256 1.56 11.40 15.77
CA ARG A 256 1.69 12.84 15.96
C ARG A 256 3.03 13.41 15.50
N ASN A 257 4.13 12.68 15.69
CA ASN A 257 5.46 13.19 15.36
C ASN A 257 6.01 12.41 14.16
N ALA A 258 6.47 13.12 13.13
CA ALA A 258 7.16 12.50 12.00
C ALA A 258 8.49 11.87 12.44
N ALA A 259 9.27 12.66 13.18
CA ALA A 259 10.53 12.26 13.76
C ALA A 259 10.51 12.30 15.30
N ALA A 260 11.47 11.63 15.92
CA ALA A 260 11.77 11.76 17.34
C ALA A 260 13.26 11.52 17.59
N GLY A 261 13.77 11.81 18.79
CA GLY A 261 15.11 11.41 19.20
C GLY A 261 16.08 12.58 19.37
N GLY A 262 17.38 12.30 19.21
CA GLY A 262 18.45 13.31 19.30
C GLY A 262 18.99 13.57 20.70
N ALA A 263 18.73 12.69 21.68
CA ALA A 263 19.23 12.89 23.06
C ALA A 263 20.77 12.74 23.15
N VAL A 264 21.34 13.26 24.24
CA VAL A 264 22.78 13.19 24.53
C VAL A 264 23.00 12.36 25.79
N ASN A 265 23.53 11.14 25.64
CA ASN A 265 23.76 10.19 26.74
C ASN A 265 25.26 9.91 26.97
N ILE A 266 26.14 10.54 26.19
CA ILE A 266 27.61 10.41 26.31
C ILE A 266 28.18 11.72 26.88
N GLU A 267 29.12 11.63 27.82
CA GLU A 267 29.78 12.80 28.40
C GLU A 267 30.73 13.47 27.39
N ASN A 268 30.83 14.80 27.40
CA ASN A 268 31.66 15.59 26.46
C ASN A 268 31.34 15.32 24.98
N SER A 269 30.07 15.08 24.67
CA SER A 269 29.57 14.71 23.34
C SER A 269 28.47 15.70 22.89
N PHE A 270 28.06 15.63 21.62
CA PHE A 270 26.94 16.45 21.14
C PHE A 270 26.05 15.70 20.15
N SER A 271 24.78 16.10 20.15
CA SER A 271 23.79 15.73 19.13
C SER A 271 23.26 17.02 18.51
N ARG A 272 23.56 17.23 17.23
CA ARG A 272 23.27 18.44 16.46
C ARG A 272 22.56 18.08 15.18
N ILE A 273 21.32 18.52 15.04
CA ILE A 273 20.47 18.11 13.93
C ILE A 273 19.98 19.35 13.17
N ASN A 274 20.36 19.45 11.91
CA ASN A 274 19.77 20.39 10.96
C ASN A 274 18.52 19.74 10.35
N LEU A 275 17.34 20.34 10.55
CA LEU A 275 16.09 20.02 9.86
C LEU A 275 15.76 21.16 8.89
N VAL A 276 16.18 21.03 7.63
CA VAL A 276 16.15 22.15 6.67
C VAL A 276 15.36 21.79 5.41
N ASN A 277 14.39 22.63 5.02
CA ASN A 277 13.70 22.52 3.74
C ASN A 277 13.09 21.13 3.45
N ASN A 278 12.62 20.41 4.47
CA ASN A 278 11.87 19.18 4.29
C ASN A 278 10.38 19.48 4.04
N TYR A 279 9.71 18.61 3.29
CA TYR A 279 8.29 18.71 2.97
C TYR A 279 7.47 17.68 3.74
N TYR A 280 6.65 18.15 4.67
CA TYR A 280 5.77 17.30 5.47
C TYR A 280 4.34 17.40 4.93
N LYS A 281 3.83 16.30 4.40
CA LYS A 281 2.48 16.20 3.85
C LYS A 281 1.61 15.28 4.71
N PRO A 282 0.69 15.84 5.52
CA PRO A 282 -0.32 15.04 6.20
C PRO A 282 -1.12 14.20 5.20
N GLY A 283 -1.40 12.95 5.55
CA GLY A 283 -2.25 12.06 4.78
C GLY A 283 -3.43 11.53 5.60
N PRO A 284 -4.22 10.61 5.03
CA PRO A 284 -5.42 10.06 5.69
C PRO A 284 -5.21 9.40 7.07
N ALA A 285 -3.99 8.93 7.41
CA ALA A 285 -3.64 8.39 8.72
C ALA A 285 -3.07 9.44 9.69
N THR A 286 -2.73 10.62 9.19
CA THR A 286 -2.02 11.64 9.96
C THR A 286 -2.97 12.36 10.92
N PRO A 287 -2.64 12.43 12.22
CA PRO A 287 -3.47 13.15 13.19
C PRO A 287 -3.43 14.67 12.95
N SER A 288 -4.47 15.38 13.38
CA SER A 288 -4.62 16.83 13.15
C SER A 288 -3.55 17.68 13.84
N ASP A 289 -2.92 17.19 14.90
CA ASP A 289 -1.90 17.88 15.67
C ASP A 289 -0.45 17.53 15.26
N TYR A 290 -0.27 17.01 14.04
CA TYR A 290 0.99 16.52 13.49
C TYR A 290 2.18 17.49 13.55
N LEU A 291 3.36 17.01 13.89
CA LEU A 291 4.60 17.76 14.13
C LEU A 291 5.78 17.20 13.31
N PHE A 292 6.77 18.07 13.07
CA PHE A 292 8.02 17.66 12.42
C PHE A 292 8.81 16.70 13.31
N ILE A 293 8.93 17.01 14.60
CA ILE A 293 9.77 16.24 15.52
C ILE A 293 9.35 16.43 16.98
N GLU A 294 9.52 15.37 17.79
CA GLU A 294 9.64 15.47 19.24
C GLU A 294 11.10 15.27 19.67
N ALA A 295 11.71 16.32 20.24
CA ALA A 295 13.07 16.25 20.75
C ALA A 295 13.11 15.42 22.04
N ASP A 296 13.96 14.41 22.06
CA ASP A 296 13.99 13.43 23.14
C ASP A 296 15.01 13.83 24.23
N TYR A 297 14.68 13.53 25.48
CA TYR A 297 15.55 13.74 26.63
C TYR A 297 15.33 12.61 27.64
N GLU A 298 16.36 11.79 27.84
CA GLU A 298 16.31 10.62 28.70
C GLU A 298 16.93 10.94 30.06
N ALA A 299 16.12 11.49 30.98
CA ALA A 299 16.60 12.04 32.25
C ALA A 299 17.51 11.09 33.07
N ALA A 300 17.32 9.77 32.96
CA ALA A 300 18.14 8.78 33.66
C ALA A 300 19.56 8.65 33.09
N GLU A 301 19.76 8.97 31.82
CA GLU A 301 21.03 8.77 31.09
C GLU A 301 21.63 10.08 30.56
N ALA A 302 20.89 11.19 30.64
CA ALA A 302 21.27 12.46 30.05
C ALA A 302 22.63 12.97 30.56
N LYS A 303 23.50 13.31 29.61
CA LYS A 303 24.79 13.99 29.81
C LYS A 303 24.83 15.38 29.17
N GLY A 304 23.76 15.74 28.48
CA GLY A 304 23.55 17.03 27.83
C GLY A 304 22.14 17.11 27.24
N VAL A 305 21.92 18.09 26.37
CA VAL A 305 20.68 18.25 25.60
C VAL A 305 21.02 18.22 24.11
N GLY A 306 20.16 17.60 23.30
CA GLY A 306 20.29 17.67 21.85
C GLY A 306 19.97 19.07 21.33
N GLU A 307 20.75 19.54 20.36
CA GLU A 307 20.61 20.85 19.74
C GLU A 307 20.01 20.71 18.34
N PHE A 308 19.03 21.56 18.01
CA PHE A 308 18.30 21.51 16.74
C PHE A 308 18.33 22.86 16.03
N HIS A 309 18.56 22.83 14.72
CA HIS A 309 18.30 23.96 13.85
C HIS A 309 17.16 23.59 12.90
N VAL A 310 16.09 24.37 12.89
CA VAL A 310 14.87 24.07 12.12
C VAL A 310 14.50 25.27 11.26
N SER A 311 14.56 25.12 9.93
CA SER A 311 14.26 26.23 9.02
C SER A 311 13.77 25.78 7.64
N GLY A 312 12.91 26.60 7.03
CA GLY A 312 12.40 26.44 5.65
C GLY A 312 11.62 25.17 5.36
N ASN A 313 11.27 24.37 6.37
CA ASN A 313 10.40 23.20 6.22
C ASN A 313 8.96 23.65 5.94
N VAL A 314 8.25 22.88 5.13
CA VAL A 314 6.84 23.13 4.79
C VAL A 314 5.97 22.07 5.44
N MET A 315 4.90 22.52 6.10
CA MET A 315 3.78 21.65 6.53
C MET A 315 2.61 21.88 5.59
N HIS A 316 2.39 20.95 4.66
CA HIS A 316 1.33 21.05 3.65
C HIS A 316 -0.03 21.31 4.31
N GLY A 317 -0.74 22.34 3.83
CA GLY A 317 -2.04 22.74 4.36
C GLY A 317 -2.01 23.44 5.73
N ASN A 318 -0.83 23.75 6.29
CA ASN A 318 -0.69 24.47 7.55
C ASN A 318 0.33 25.62 7.44
N SER A 319 -0.17 26.82 7.12
CA SER A 319 0.65 28.02 6.97
C SER A 319 1.29 28.47 8.29
N ALA A 320 0.64 28.24 9.44
CA ALA A 320 1.20 28.61 10.74
C ALA A 320 2.50 27.86 11.03
N LYS A 321 2.50 26.53 10.87
CA LYS A 321 3.71 25.69 11.04
C LYS A 321 4.76 25.89 9.95
N THR A 322 4.32 26.29 8.75
CA THR A 322 5.24 26.64 7.66
C THR A 322 5.95 27.96 7.92
N ASN A 323 5.23 28.98 8.40
CA ASN A 323 5.81 30.31 8.69
C ASN A 323 6.61 30.34 9.99
N ASP A 324 6.21 29.54 10.98
CA ASP A 324 6.95 29.33 12.23
C ASP A 324 7.23 27.84 12.42
N ASN A 325 8.38 27.40 11.91
CA ASN A 325 8.80 26.00 12.00
C ASN A 325 8.96 25.49 13.45
N TRP A 326 9.30 26.36 14.41
CA TRP A 326 9.45 25.95 15.81
C TRP A 326 8.11 25.58 16.45
N SER A 327 6.98 26.12 15.97
CA SER A 327 5.64 25.69 16.38
C SER A 327 5.31 24.23 16.02
N ALA A 328 6.11 23.61 15.13
CA ALA A 328 6.01 22.21 14.75
C ALA A 328 7.04 21.29 15.44
N VAL A 329 7.75 21.80 16.47
CA VAL A 329 8.73 21.05 17.26
C VAL A 329 8.20 20.87 18.69
N SER A 330 8.18 19.62 19.18
CA SER A 330 7.83 19.32 20.57
C SER A 330 9.07 19.26 21.43
N LEU A 331 9.18 20.19 22.40
CA LEU A 331 10.23 20.20 23.44
C LEU A 331 9.73 19.68 24.80
N THR A 332 8.54 19.08 24.84
CA THR A 332 7.83 18.67 26.07
C THR A 332 8.60 17.68 26.94
N LYS A 333 9.52 16.91 26.36
CA LYS A 333 10.39 15.99 27.11
C LYS A 333 11.64 16.67 27.68
N ILE A 334 12.03 17.82 27.14
CA ILE A 334 13.20 18.57 27.61
C ILE A 334 12.79 19.43 28.82
N PRO A 335 13.55 19.38 29.94
CA PRO A 335 13.32 20.23 31.10
C PRO A 335 13.24 21.71 30.70
N ALA A 336 12.28 22.46 31.25
CA ALA A 336 11.99 23.83 30.84
C ALA A 336 13.23 24.75 30.86
N ASN A 337 14.16 24.56 31.81
CA ASN A 337 15.39 25.33 31.92
C ASN A 337 16.46 24.98 30.87
N LEU A 338 16.30 23.89 30.10
CA LEU A 338 17.21 23.44 29.04
C LEU A 338 16.62 23.62 27.63
N GLN A 339 15.37 24.07 27.51
CA GLN A 339 14.70 24.21 26.21
C GLN A 339 15.31 25.29 25.32
N ALA A 340 15.92 26.32 25.90
CA ALA A 340 16.63 27.34 25.13
C ALA A 340 17.93 26.76 24.54
N ASP A 341 18.64 25.92 25.30
CA ASP A 341 19.90 25.28 24.87
C ASP A 341 19.67 24.28 23.73
N ALA A 342 18.46 23.71 23.63
CA ALA A 342 18.08 22.81 22.54
C ALA A 342 17.85 23.52 21.19
N GLN A 343 17.78 24.86 21.17
CA GLN A 343 17.39 25.64 19.99
C GLN A 343 18.57 26.43 19.41
N SER A 344 18.93 26.15 18.16
CA SER A 344 19.92 26.93 17.42
C SER A 344 19.28 27.81 16.35
N SER A 345 19.54 29.11 16.42
CA SER A 345 19.12 30.09 15.40
C SER A 345 19.97 30.04 14.13
N VAL A 346 21.16 29.42 14.19
CA VAL A 346 22.08 29.25 13.05
C VAL A 346 22.21 27.77 12.68
N PRO A 347 22.30 27.43 11.38
CA PRO A 347 22.54 26.07 10.97
C PRO A 347 23.91 25.60 11.46
N PHE A 348 23.99 24.35 11.92
CA PHE A 348 25.26 23.74 12.25
C PHE A 348 26.08 23.57 10.97
N VAL A 349 27.36 23.93 11.03
CA VAL A 349 28.25 23.96 9.85
C VAL A 349 28.44 22.54 9.31
N VAL A 350 28.08 22.34 8.05
CA VAL A 350 28.27 21.10 7.31
C VAL A 350 29.40 21.32 6.30
N ALA A 351 30.53 20.64 6.49
CA ALA A 351 31.71 20.81 5.64
C ALA A 351 31.50 20.28 4.20
N GLN A 352 30.56 19.35 4.02
CA GLN A 352 30.23 18.76 2.73
C GLN A 352 28.86 19.26 2.27
N SER A 353 28.84 20.24 1.37
CA SER A 353 27.60 20.85 0.91
C SER A 353 26.69 19.85 0.17
N ILE A 354 25.40 20.05 0.37
CA ILE A 354 24.29 19.44 -0.38
C ILE A 354 23.63 20.58 -1.15
N MET A 355 23.25 20.33 -2.41
CA MET A 355 22.40 21.22 -3.18
C MET A 355 21.09 21.42 -2.42
N THR A 356 20.95 22.60 -1.85
CA THR A 356 19.79 22.93 -1.02
C THR A 356 18.73 23.55 -1.89
N GLN A 357 17.58 22.90 -1.97
CA GLN A 357 16.40 23.37 -2.70
C GLN A 357 15.38 23.95 -1.72
N SER A 358 14.37 24.68 -2.22
CA SER A 358 13.17 24.95 -1.41
C SER A 358 12.47 23.64 -1.05
N ALA A 359 11.64 23.61 0.00
CA ALA A 359 10.91 22.40 0.37
C ALA A 359 9.92 21.96 -0.74
N ASP A 360 9.31 22.91 -1.45
CA ASP A 360 8.42 22.63 -2.59
C ASP A 360 9.17 22.05 -3.79
N ASP A 361 10.35 22.60 -4.14
CA ASP A 361 11.17 22.03 -5.22
C ASP A 361 11.67 20.64 -4.85
N ALA A 362 12.12 20.45 -3.60
CA ALA A 362 12.52 19.16 -3.07
C ALA A 362 11.36 18.15 -3.12
N TYR A 363 10.12 18.57 -2.85
CA TYR A 363 8.95 17.71 -2.99
C TYR A 363 8.82 17.14 -4.41
N LEU A 364 8.99 17.99 -5.42
CA LEU A 364 8.89 17.58 -6.82
C LEU A 364 10.06 16.67 -7.22
N ASP A 365 11.27 17.03 -6.82
CA ASP A 365 12.49 16.28 -7.14
C ASP A 365 12.48 14.87 -6.51
N VAL A 366 12.06 14.77 -5.25
CA VAL A 366 11.95 13.50 -4.53
C VAL A 366 10.90 12.59 -5.14
N LEU A 367 9.72 13.10 -5.50
CA LEU A 367 8.69 12.25 -6.13
C LEU A 367 9.15 11.68 -7.48
N LYS A 368 9.95 12.44 -8.22
CA LYS A 368 10.52 12.00 -9.48
C LYS A 368 11.60 10.94 -9.28
N ASN A 369 12.55 11.22 -8.38
CA ASN A 369 13.81 10.48 -8.35
C ASN A 369 13.91 9.44 -7.24
N ALA A 370 13.19 9.58 -6.12
CA ALA A 370 13.45 8.72 -4.96
C ALA A 370 12.99 7.26 -5.12
N GLY A 371 13.78 6.35 -4.56
CA GLY A 371 13.61 4.90 -4.61
C GLY A 371 14.43 4.25 -5.73
N ALA A 372 14.41 2.92 -5.78
CA ALA A 372 14.97 2.15 -6.88
C ALA A 372 14.10 2.36 -8.13
N ASN A 373 14.41 3.40 -8.90
CA ASN A 373 13.71 3.76 -10.14
C ASN A 373 14.43 3.26 -11.40
N LEU A 374 15.60 2.62 -11.26
CA LEU A 374 16.29 1.90 -12.32
C LEU A 374 16.29 0.38 -12.09
N PRO A 375 16.13 -0.44 -13.15
CA PRO A 375 15.87 -0.04 -14.54
C PRO A 375 14.51 0.64 -14.75
N VAL A 376 13.55 0.32 -13.89
CA VAL A 376 12.22 0.94 -13.80
C VAL A 376 11.80 1.00 -12.34
N ARG A 377 10.95 1.96 -11.96
CA ARG A 377 10.24 1.96 -10.67
C ARG A 377 9.17 0.87 -10.68
N ASP A 378 9.13 -0.04 -9.71
CA ASP A 378 8.14 -1.11 -9.69
C ASP A 378 6.73 -0.66 -9.26
N ALA A 379 5.76 -1.57 -9.26
CA ALA A 379 4.36 -1.26 -8.93
C ALA A 379 4.17 -0.72 -7.51
N VAL A 380 5.01 -1.10 -6.56
CA VAL A 380 4.91 -0.66 -5.15
C VAL A 380 5.38 0.78 -5.05
N ASP A 381 6.58 1.08 -5.55
CA ASP A 381 7.16 2.42 -5.47
C ASP A 381 6.34 3.41 -6.32
N ARG A 382 5.78 2.98 -7.46
CA ARG A 382 4.84 3.79 -8.26
C ARG A 382 3.58 4.11 -7.48
N ARG A 383 3.00 3.13 -6.78
CA ARG A 383 1.82 3.35 -5.93
C ARG A 383 2.12 4.35 -4.82
N VAL A 384 3.24 4.18 -4.11
CA VAL A 384 3.64 5.06 -3.00
C VAL A 384 3.83 6.51 -3.47
N VAL A 385 4.46 6.73 -4.63
CA VAL A 385 4.57 8.08 -5.22
C VAL A 385 3.23 8.63 -5.68
N SER A 386 2.37 7.80 -6.27
CA SER A 386 1.01 8.19 -6.65
C SER A 386 0.18 8.60 -5.42
N GLU A 387 0.26 7.85 -4.34
CA GLU A 387 -0.44 8.13 -3.08
C GLU A 387 0.10 9.41 -2.43
N THR A 388 1.42 9.58 -2.40
CA THR A 388 2.06 10.79 -1.91
C THR A 388 1.68 12.03 -2.72
N SER A 389 1.69 11.95 -4.06
CA SER A 389 1.33 13.07 -4.94
C SER A 389 -0.14 13.46 -4.79
N THR A 390 -1.03 12.47 -4.80
CA THR A 390 -2.48 12.69 -4.74
C THR A 390 -3.02 12.94 -3.32
N GLY A 391 -2.21 12.69 -2.28
CA GLY A 391 -2.65 12.81 -0.90
C GLY A 391 -3.63 11.71 -0.48
N THR A 392 -3.58 10.54 -1.12
CA THR A 392 -4.47 9.41 -0.87
C THR A 392 -3.74 8.20 -0.28
N ALA A 393 -4.48 7.21 0.20
CA ALA A 393 -3.94 5.91 0.59
C ALA A 393 -4.90 4.80 0.14
N SER A 394 -4.37 3.77 -0.51
CA SER A 394 -5.16 2.73 -1.19
C SER A 394 -6.00 1.87 -0.26
N THR A 395 -5.48 1.54 0.92
CA THR A 395 -6.12 0.61 1.86
C THR A 395 -6.24 1.16 3.28
N VAL A 396 -7.07 0.54 4.11
CA VAL A 396 -7.13 0.74 5.56
C VAL A 396 -6.43 -0.45 6.21
N GLY A 397 -5.45 -0.19 7.07
CA GLY A 397 -4.78 -1.24 7.83
C GLY A 397 -5.76 -2.01 8.69
N ILE A 398 -5.73 -3.34 8.61
CA ILE A 398 -6.71 -4.24 9.25
C ILE A 398 -6.82 -3.97 10.75
N THR A 399 -5.69 -3.88 11.45
CA THR A 399 -5.66 -3.71 12.91
C THR A 399 -5.37 -2.28 13.33
N SER A 400 -4.67 -1.51 12.51
CA SER A 400 -4.41 -0.09 12.79
C SER A 400 -5.66 0.77 12.66
N GLY A 401 -6.61 0.37 11.80
CA GLY A 401 -7.77 1.16 11.42
C GLY A 401 -7.42 2.44 10.65
N LYS A 402 -6.15 2.63 10.28
CA LYS A 402 -5.63 3.84 9.64
C LYS A 402 -5.31 3.57 8.17
N ARG A 403 -5.62 4.54 7.31
CA ARG A 403 -5.39 4.42 5.87
C ARG A 403 -3.90 4.44 5.52
N GLY A 404 -3.41 3.38 4.89
CA GLY A 404 -2.01 3.18 4.51
C GLY A 404 -1.12 2.61 5.63
N ILE A 405 -1.61 2.41 6.84
CA ILE A 405 -0.80 1.83 7.93
C ILE A 405 -1.09 0.33 8.02
N ILE A 406 -0.45 -0.45 7.17
CA ILE A 406 -0.78 -1.86 6.92
C ILE A 406 -0.14 -2.83 7.93
N ASP A 407 -0.71 -4.02 8.04
CA ASP A 407 -0.17 -5.13 8.82
C ASP A 407 0.57 -6.14 7.93
N LEU A 408 0.13 -6.31 6.69
CA LEU A 408 0.67 -7.28 5.73
C LEU A 408 0.83 -6.67 4.33
N PRO A 409 1.87 -7.06 3.57
CA PRO A 409 2.05 -6.61 2.18
C PRO A 409 0.83 -6.84 1.27
N ASN A 410 0.08 -7.92 1.51
CA ASN A 410 -1.08 -8.29 0.68
C ASN A 410 -2.23 -7.26 0.75
N GLU A 411 -2.30 -6.44 1.80
CA GLU A 411 -3.32 -5.38 1.91
C GLU A 411 -3.17 -4.30 0.82
N VAL A 412 -1.99 -4.21 0.21
CA VAL A 412 -1.66 -3.28 -0.87
C VAL A 412 -1.22 -4.00 -2.15
N GLY A 413 -1.53 -5.30 -2.27
CA GLY A 413 -1.29 -6.11 -3.46
C GLY A 413 -0.09 -7.08 -3.38
N GLY A 414 0.73 -7.00 -2.33
CA GLY A 414 1.88 -7.87 -2.14
C GLY A 414 3.03 -7.60 -3.12
N TRP A 415 4.02 -8.50 -3.15
CA TRP A 415 5.15 -8.40 -4.07
C TRP A 415 4.68 -8.49 -5.53
N PRO A 416 5.11 -7.56 -6.40
CA PRO A 416 4.78 -7.64 -7.81
C PRO A 416 5.44 -8.87 -8.45
N ALA A 417 4.83 -9.40 -9.50
CA ALA A 417 5.50 -10.36 -10.36
C ALA A 417 6.57 -9.61 -11.17
N TYR A 418 7.84 -9.95 -10.96
CA TYR A 418 8.96 -9.34 -11.67
C TYR A 418 9.14 -9.98 -13.04
N ASN A 419 9.24 -9.14 -14.08
CA ASN A 419 9.79 -9.55 -15.35
C ASN A 419 11.31 -9.51 -15.25
N SER A 420 11.96 -10.68 -15.34
CA SER A 420 13.43 -10.76 -15.24
C SER A 420 14.18 -10.10 -16.39
N GLY A 421 13.50 -9.84 -17.52
CA GLY A 421 14.15 -9.33 -18.73
C GLY A 421 15.21 -10.28 -19.30
N THR A 422 16.04 -9.76 -20.18
CA THR A 422 17.22 -10.47 -20.73
C THR A 422 18.45 -9.64 -20.38
N ALA A 423 19.43 -10.25 -19.73
CA ALA A 423 20.71 -9.60 -19.50
C ALA A 423 21.41 -9.33 -20.84
N LEU A 424 22.09 -8.20 -20.91
CA LEU A 424 23.02 -7.94 -22.00
C LEU A 424 24.22 -8.88 -21.86
N VAL A 425 24.81 -9.25 -23.00
CA VAL A 425 26.00 -10.11 -23.02
C VAL A 425 27.19 -9.30 -22.54
N ASP A 426 27.96 -9.89 -21.62
CA ASP A 426 29.21 -9.43 -21.04
C ASP A 426 30.14 -10.65 -21.09
N THR A 427 31.02 -10.68 -22.10
CA THR A 427 31.79 -11.86 -22.50
C THR A 427 33.00 -12.12 -21.57
N ASP A 428 33.64 -11.08 -21.06
CA ASP A 428 34.82 -11.20 -20.20
C ASP A 428 34.52 -11.04 -18.70
N GLY A 429 33.29 -10.65 -18.35
CA GLY A 429 32.78 -10.61 -16.99
C GLY A 429 33.23 -9.38 -16.21
N ASP A 430 33.54 -8.27 -16.89
CA ASP A 430 33.97 -7.03 -16.27
C ASP A 430 32.81 -6.11 -15.84
N GLY A 431 31.57 -6.56 -16.04
CA GLY A 431 30.36 -5.87 -15.63
C GLY A 431 29.84 -4.86 -16.65
N MET A 432 30.48 -4.72 -17.80
CA MET A 432 30.03 -3.91 -18.93
C MET A 432 29.51 -4.81 -20.07
N PRO A 433 28.45 -4.41 -20.79
CA PRO A 433 28.01 -5.16 -21.95
C PRO A 433 28.95 -5.02 -23.15
N ASP A 434 29.15 -6.10 -23.91
CA ASP A 434 29.99 -6.14 -25.11
C ASP A 434 29.66 -5.00 -26.09
N THR A 435 28.37 -4.73 -26.27
CA THR A 435 27.88 -3.67 -27.17
C THR A 435 28.23 -2.27 -26.67
N TRP A 436 28.27 -2.05 -25.35
CA TRP A 436 28.64 -0.77 -24.77
C TRP A 436 30.14 -0.57 -24.90
N GLU A 437 30.94 -1.59 -24.61
CA GLU A 437 32.39 -1.56 -24.75
C GLU A 437 32.82 -1.21 -26.18
N GLN A 438 32.28 -1.92 -27.18
CA GLN A 438 32.58 -1.65 -28.59
C GLN A 438 32.24 -0.22 -29.00
N ASN A 439 31.12 0.32 -28.50
CA ASN A 439 30.70 1.70 -28.77
C ASN A 439 31.60 2.75 -28.08
N ASN A 440 32.34 2.35 -27.04
CA ASN A 440 33.26 3.22 -26.29
C ASN A 440 34.74 2.92 -26.61
N GLY A 441 35.02 2.12 -27.64
CA GLY A 441 36.38 1.81 -28.10
C GLY A 441 37.15 0.82 -27.20
N LEU A 442 36.44 0.05 -26.40
CA LEU A 442 36.96 -1.01 -25.52
C LEU A 442 36.86 -2.39 -26.20
N ASN A 443 37.51 -3.39 -25.62
CA ASN A 443 37.58 -4.75 -26.13
C ASN A 443 36.80 -5.71 -25.22
N ALA A 444 35.64 -6.18 -25.71
CA ALA A 444 34.74 -7.14 -25.05
C ALA A 444 35.33 -8.53 -24.71
N ASN A 445 36.64 -8.72 -24.79
CA ASN A 445 37.34 -9.93 -24.36
C ASN A 445 38.52 -9.60 -23.42
N ASP A 446 38.62 -8.37 -22.91
CA ASP A 446 39.69 -7.88 -22.06
C ASP A 446 39.17 -7.16 -20.81
N ALA A 447 38.79 -7.95 -19.80
CA ALA A 447 38.25 -7.44 -18.54
C ALA A 447 39.17 -6.48 -17.75
N ALA A 448 40.42 -6.29 -18.18
CA ALA A 448 41.30 -5.29 -17.59
C ALA A 448 40.92 -3.87 -18.00
N ASP A 449 40.31 -3.68 -19.17
CA ASP A 449 40.01 -2.37 -19.71
C ASP A 449 38.84 -1.66 -18.99
N GLY A 450 37.96 -2.42 -18.32
CA GLY A 450 36.96 -1.90 -17.39
C GLY A 450 37.53 -1.08 -16.24
N ASN A 451 38.79 -1.33 -15.86
CA ASN A 451 39.51 -0.54 -14.85
C ASN A 451 40.33 0.62 -15.44
N THR A 452 40.29 0.85 -16.76
CA THR A 452 40.88 2.04 -17.40
C THR A 452 40.17 3.29 -16.87
N VAL A 453 40.94 4.30 -16.48
CA VAL A 453 40.40 5.53 -15.92
C VAL A 453 40.28 6.60 -17.00
N ASN A 454 39.10 7.21 -17.12
CA ASN A 454 38.87 8.31 -18.05
C ASN A 454 39.44 9.65 -17.53
N ASP A 455 39.38 10.69 -18.36
CA ASP A 455 39.87 12.03 -18.00
C ASP A 455 39.17 12.67 -16.79
N GLN A 456 38.01 12.13 -16.38
CA GLN A 456 37.25 12.57 -15.22
C GLN A 456 37.56 11.77 -13.94
N GLY A 457 38.49 10.81 -13.98
CA GLY A 457 38.91 10.04 -12.82
C GLY A 457 38.02 8.84 -12.47
N TYR A 458 37.12 8.42 -13.37
CA TYR A 458 36.27 7.24 -13.21
C TYR A 458 36.77 6.07 -14.04
N THR A 459 36.68 4.85 -13.49
CA THR A 459 36.89 3.62 -14.27
C THR A 459 35.84 3.47 -15.37
N MET A 460 36.14 2.79 -16.48
CA MET A 460 35.16 2.58 -17.54
C MET A 460 33.91 1.85 -17.05
N LEU A 461 34.06 0.90 -16.11
CA LEU A 461 32.92 0.30 -15.41
C LEU A 461 32.06 1.35 -14.70
N GLU A 462 32.65 2.29 -13.97
CA GLU A 462 31.89 3.39 -13.36
C GLU A 462 31.24 4.31 -14.39
N VAL A 463 31.90 4.57 -15.52
CA VAL A 463 31.31 5.35 -16.62
C VAL A 463 30.06 4.64 -17.16
N TYR A 464 30.13 3.32 -17.37
CA TYR A 464 28.98 2.51 -17.75
C TYR A 464 27.87 2.60 -16.68
N LEU A 465 28.19 2.28 -15.41
CA LEU A 465 27.22 2.25 -14.32
C LEU A 465 26.51 3.59 -14.09
N ASN A 466 27.19 4.72 -14.33
CA ASN A 466 26.64 6.06 -14.21
C ASN A 466 25.89 6.51 -15.48
N GLY A 467 26.13 5.86 -16.61
CA GLY A 467 25.43 6.10 -17.89
C GLY A 467 24.15 5.28 -18.07
N ILE A 468 23.91 4.26 -17.23
CA ILE A 468 22.66 3.48 -17.25
C ILE A 468 21.48 4.42 -16.98
N SER A 469 20.54 4.44 -17.92
CA SER A 469 19.30 5.20 -17.84
C SER A 469 18.11 4.26 -17.86
N ALA A 470 16.94 4.75 -17.45
CA ALA A 470 15.70 3.96 -17.45
C ALA A 470 15.42 3.41 -18.86
N SER A 471 15.01 2.15 -18.95
CA SER A 471 14.73 1.48 -20.22
C SER A 471 13.69 2.28 -21.01
N VAL A 472 14.13 2.96 -22.08
CA VAL A 472 13.37 3.91 -22.92
C VAL A 472 12.09 4.40 -22.22
N ALA A 473 12.28 5.20 -21.18
CA ALA A 473 11.17 5.88 -20.56
C ALA A 473 10.46 6.69 -21.65
N SER A 474 9.14 6.54 -21.75
CA SER A 474 8.31 7.50 -22.45
C SER A 474 8.75 8.91 -22.04
N THR A 475 8.75 9.86 -22.98
CA THR A 475 9.17 11.25 -22.70
C THR A 475 8.32 11.94 -21.63
N TYR A 476 7.22 11.32 -21.23
CA TYR A 476 6.33 11.67 -20.12
C TYR A 476 6.11 10.45 -19.19
N GLU A 477 5.81 10.68 -17.92
CA GLU A 477 5.51 9.62 -16.93
C GLU A 477 4.27 9.96 -16.10
N LEU A 478 3.31 9.03 -15.99
CA LEU A 478 2.17 9.16 -15.07
C LEU A 478 2.63 8.84 -13.64
N MET A 479 2.83 9.88 -12.85
CA MET A 479 3.31 9.78 -11.47
C MET A 479 2.21 9.34 -10.50
N GLY A 480 0.95 9.63 -10.84
CA GLY A 480 -0.17 9.16 -10.04
C GLY A 480 -1.53 9.48 -10.66
N PHE A 481 -2.52 8.65 -10.35
CA PHE A 481 -3.92 8.85 -10.69
C PHE A 481 -4.79 8.38 -9.52
N ALA A 482 -5.64 9.28 -9.02
CA ALA A 482 -6.56 9.02 -7.93
C ALA A 482 -7.97 9.47 -8.31
N ALA A 483 -8.95 8.82 -7.68
CA ALA A 483 -10.37 9.08 -7.86
C ALA A 483 -11.01 9.09 -6.46
N THR A 484 -11.61 10.21 -6.06
CA THR A 484 -12.18 10.43 -4.72
C THR A 484 -13.65 10.79 -4.84
N LEU A 485 -14.52 10.13 -4.08
CA LEU A 485 -15.94 10.51 -3.98
C LEU A 485 -16.10 11.71 -3.05
N ASN A 486 -16.84 12.72 -3.48
CA ASN A 486 -17.27 13.82 -2.62
C ASN A 486 -18.76 13.67 -2.33
N SER A 487 -19.09 13.56 -1.05
CA SER A 487 -20.48 13.49 -0.58
C SER A 487 -20.93 14.87 -0.12
N GLY A 488 -21.87 15.47 -0.84
CA GLY A 488 -22.46 16.80 -0.57
C GLY A 488 -23.95 16.83 -0.93
N SER A 489 -24.50 18.00 -1.28
CA SER A 489 -25.87 18.12 -1.79
C SER A 489 -26.09 17.39 -3.13
N THR A 490 -25.02 17.24 -3.91
CA THR A 490 -24.92 16.36 -5.08
C THR A 490 -23.65 15.52 -4.94
N THR A 491 -23.73 14.22 -5.21
CA THR A 491 -22.54 13.36 -5.19
C THR A 491 -21.69 13.60 -6.44
N THR A 492 -20.41 13.90 -6.25
CA THR A 492 -19.43 14.06 -7.34
C THR A 492 -18.22 13.16 -7.14
N ALA A 493 -17.44 12.94 -8.19
CA ALA A 493 -16.16 12.25 -8.11
C ALA A 493 -15.04 13.16 -8.64
N THR A 494 -14.06 13.48 -7.79
CA THR A 494 -12.87 14.22 -8.20
C THR A 494 -11.77 13.24 -8.62
N LEU A 495 -11.32 13.38 -9.85
CA LEU A 495 -10.21 12.68 -10.46
C LEU A 495 -8.99 13.60 -10.44
N ASN A 496 -7.87 13.13 -9.88
CA ASN A 496 -6.63 13.89 -9.84
C ASN A 496 -5.50 13.04 -10.42
N TRP A 497 -4.66 13.62 -11.26
CA TRP A 497 -3.45 12.95 -11.73
C TRP A 497 -2.27 13.89 -11.88
N VAL A 498 -1.09 13.30 -11.88
CA VAL A 498 0.18 14.04 -11.98
C VAL A 498 1.00 13.41 -13.08
N ILE A 499 1.44 14.22 -14.04
CA ILE A 499 2.37 13.80 -15.09
C ILE A 499 3.71 14.49 -14.89
N ASN A 500 4.79 13.73 -14.97
CA ASN A 500 6.12 14.28 -15.18
C ASN A 500 6.38 14.46 -16.68
N ASN A 501 6.73 15.68 -17.06
CA ASN A 501 7.08 16.13 -18.41
C ASN A 501 6.03 15.86 -19.49
N ASP A 502 4.94 16.63 -19.52
CA ASP A 502 3.83 16.39 -20.46
C ASP A 502 3.94 17.14 -21.80
N VAL A 503 5.13 17.65 -22.12
CA VAL A 503 5.47 18.36 -23.37
C VAL A 503 5.04 17.57 -24.61
N ASP A 504 5.18 16.24 -24.56
CA ASP A 504 4.83 15.32 -25.65
C ASP A 504 3.44 14.69 -25.51
N LEU A 505 2.63 15.11 -24.53
CA LEU A 505 1.24 14.71 -24.41
C LEU A 505 0.31 15.71 -25.08
N GLN A 506 -0.64 15.25 -25.88
CA GLN A 506 -1.68 16.08 -26.47
C GLN A 506 -2.80 16.33 -25.45
N ASN A 507 -3.35 15.26 -24.88
CA ASN A 507 -4.48 15.31 -23.96
C ASN A 507 -4.62 14.01 -23.15
N PHE A 508 -5.52 14.05 -22.18
CA PHE A 508 -5.99 12.95 -21.35
C PHE A 508 -7.47 12.73 -21.66
N ILE A 509 -7.80 11.56 -22.19
CA ILE A 509 -9.20 11.15 -22.34
C ILE A 509 -9.59 10.42 -21.05
N ILE A 510 -10.55 10.98 -20.33
CA ILE A 510 -11.08 10.42 -19.09
C ILE A 510 -12.19 9.47 -19.44
N GLU A 511 -12.06 8.22 -19.06
CA GLU A 511 -13.05 7.18 -19.34
C GLU A 511 -13.65 6.62 -18.06
N ARG A 512 -14.95 6.27 -18.10
CA ARG A 512 -15.68 5.62 -17.01
C ARG A 512 -16.43 4.39 -17.47
N SER A 513 -16.46 3.39 -16.60
CA SER A 513 -17.13 2.11 -16.80
C SER A 513 -17.94 1.71 -15.57
N ALA A 514 -19.02 0.94 -15.78
CA ALA A 514 -19.82 0.33 -14.72
C ALA A 514 -19.32 -1.08 -14.33
N ASP A 515 -18.60 -1.75 -15.23
CA ASP A 515 -18.18 -3.15 -15.12
C ASP A 515 -16.65 -3.34 -15.15
N GLY A 516 -15.90 -2.25 -15.34
CA GLY A 516 -14.44 -2.25 -15.44
C GLY A 516 -13.91 -2.79 -16.77
N GLN A 517 -14.78 -3.06 -17.75
CA GLN A 517 -14.43 -3.59 -19.07
C GLN A 517 -14.85 -2.64 -20.19
N ASN A 518 -16.10 -2.18 -20.15
CA ASN A 518 -16.69 -1.31 -21.16
C ASN A 518 -16.58 0.16 -20.73
N PHE A 519 -15.58 0.85 -21.28
CA PHE A 519 -15.25 2.23 -20.93
C PHE A 519 -15.85 3.23 -21.92
N ASN A 520 -16.56 4.22 -21.40
CA ASN A 520 -17.08 5.36 -22.15
C ASN A 520 -16.26 6.61 -21.83
N THR A 521 -15.92 7.40 -22.84
CA THR A 521 -15.32 8.72 -22.64
C THR A 521 -16.30 9.65 -21.93
N ILE A 522 -15.87 10.25 -20.83
CA ILE A 522 -16.61 11.30 -20.12
C ILE A 522 -16.18 12.68 -20.63
N THR A 523 -14.87 12.89 -20.77
CA THR A 523 -14.31 14.17 -21.22
C THR A 523 -12.88 13.99 -21.73
N THR A 524 -12.34 15.06 -22.32
CA THR A 524 -10.94 15.20 -22.70
C THR A 524 -10.35 16.44 -22.02
N VAL A 525 -9.21 16.28 -21.37
CA VAL A 525 -8.45 17.37 -20.73
C VAL A 525 -7.16 17.57 -21.50
N ASN A 526 -6.90 18.78 -22.00
CA ASN A 526 -5.68 19.06 -22.76
C ASN A 526 -4.44 19.07 -21.86
N SER A 527 -3.31 18.63 -22.41
CA SER A 527 -2.02 18.78 -21.74
C SER A 527 -1.66 20.27 -21.56
N GLN A 528 -1.04 20.60 -20.43
CA GLN A 528 -0.47 21.90 -20.10
C GLN A 528 0.82 22.19 -20.88
N LYS A 529 1.43 21.15 -21.49
CA LYS A 529 2.70 21.24 -22.23
C LYS A 529 3.86 21.77 -21.38
N GLY A 530 3.84 21.48 -20.08
CA GLY A 530 4.86 21.86 -19.12
C GLY A 530 5.96 20.82 -19.00
N ALA A 531 7.21 21.30 -18.95
CA ALA A 531 8.32 20.49 -18.47
C ALA A 531 8.21 20.32 -16.95
N GLY A 532 8.52 19.12 -16.43
CA GLY A 532 8.41 18.81 -14.99
C GLY A 532 7.03 18.30 -14.56
N LEU A 533 6.69 18.39 -13.27
CA LEU A 533 5.44 17.83 -12.74
C LEU A 533 4.24 18.75 -12.99
N ASN A 534 3.26 18.25 -13.71
CA ASN A 534 2.01 18.94 -14.02
C ASN A 534 0.85 18.23 -13.33
N ASN A 535 0.10 19.00 -12.53
CA ASN A 535 -1.07 18.50 -11.80
C ASN A 535 -2.34 18.77 -12.61
N TYR A 536 -3.21 17.77 -12.62
CA TYR A 536 -4.49 17.81 -13.30
C TYR A 536 -5.60 17.39 -12.36
N THR A 537 -6.74 18.02 -12.53
CA THR A 537 -7.96 17.68 -11.82
C THR A 537 -9.15 17.72 -12.76
N TYR A 538 -10.10 16.82 -12.54
CA TYR A 538 -11.39 16.83 -13.19
C TYR A 538 -12.46 16.37 -12.20
N THR A 539 -13.61 17.03 -12.18
CA THR A 539 -14.74 16.60 -11.36
C THR A 539 -15.84 16.05 -12.26
N ASP A 540 -16.11 14.76 -12.10
CA ASP A 540 -17.31 14.12 -12.63
C ASP A 540 -18.49 14.46 -11.71
N ASN A 541 -19.40 15.30 -12.21
CA ASN A 541 -20.58 15.74 -11.46
C ASN A 541 -21.69 14.69 -11.41
N ASN A 542 -21.57 13.59 -12.15
CA ASN A 542 -22.59 12.57 -12.26
C ASN A 542 -21.97 11.16 -12.19
N PRO A 543 -21.17 10.83 -11.15
CA PRO A 543 -20.61 9.50 -11.01
C PRO A 543 -21.73 8.45 -11.00
N LEU A 544 -21.46 7.26 -11.54
CA LEU A 544 -22.47 6.19 -11.60
C LEU A 544 -22.97 5.84 -10.19
N ALA A 545 -24.24 5.43 -10.11
CA ALA A 545 -24.75 4.80 -8.91
C ALA A 545 -23.96 3.50 -8.63
N PHE A 546 -23.67 3.24 -7.36
CA PHE A 546 -22.85 2.10 -6.92
C PHE A 546 -21.39 2.23 -7.35
N THR A 547 -20.95 1.61 -8.43
CA THR A 547 -19.53 1.52 -8.76
C THR A 547 -19.22 2.27 -10.05
N SER A 548 -18.22 3.15 -9.98
CA SER A 548 -17.59 3.79 -11.13
C SER A 548 -16.14 3.35 -11.22
N TYR A 549 -15.75 2.75 -12.35
CA TYR A 549 -14.36 2.49 -12.71
C TYR A 549 -13.89 3.63 -13.61
N TYR A 550 -12.85 4.36 -13.20
CA TYR A 550 -12.23 5.41 -13.99
C TYR A 550 -10.86 4.97 -14.51
N ARG A 551 -10.49 5.42 -15.70
CA ARG A 551 -9.10 5.35 -16.19
C ARG A 551 -8.77 6.56 -17.05
N LEU A 552 -7.48 6.86 -17.16
CA LEU A 552 -6.94 7.84 -18.08
C LEU A 552 -6.41 7.14 -19.31
N LYS A 553 -6.75 7.68 -20.48
CA LYS A 553 -6.11 7.36 -21.74
C LYS A 553 -5.24 8.56 -22.13
N LEU A 554 -3.93 8.40 -22.01
CA LEU A 554 -2.93 9.41 -22.32
C LEU A 554 -2.64 9.35 -23.82
N VAL A 555 -2.84 10.47 -24.53
CA VAL A 555 -2.60 10.55 -25.98
C VAL A 555 -1.38 11.42 -26.22
N ALA A 556 -0.32 10.84 -26.80
CA ALA A 556 0.90 11.55 -27.16
C ALA A 556 0.76 12.35 -28.47
N THR A 557 1.65 13.31 -28.70
CA THR A 557 1.72 14.12 -29.93
C THR A 557 1.96 13.29 -31.19
N ASN A 558 2.58 12.12 -31.06
CA ASN A 558 2.77 11.13 -32.11
C ASN A 558 1.60 10.12 -32.21
N ASN A 559 0.48 10.37 -31.55
CA ASN A 559 -0.71 9.52 -31.44
C ASN A 559 -0.50 8.16 -30.73
N GLN A 560 0.64 7.95 -30.05
CA GLN A 560 0.79 6.81 -29.16
C GLN A 560 -0.13 6.95 -27.95
N VAL A 561 -0.67 5.82 -27.49
CA VAL A 561 -1.65 5.78 -26.40
C VAL A 561 -1.15 4.91 -25.27
N ASN A 562 -1.23 5.45 -24.05
CA ASN A 562 -1.00 4.72 -22.81
C ASN A 562 -2.23 4.82 -21.90
N TYR A 563 -2.45 3.82 -21.05
CA TYR A 563 -3.56 3.82 -20.09
C TYR A 563 -3.05 3.81 -18.64
N SER A 564 -3.76 4.50 -17.75
CA SER A 564 -3.57 4.32 -16.32
C SER A 564 -4.18 3.00 -15.83
N ASP A 565 -3.83 2.58 -14.62
CA ASP A 565 -4.62 1.61 -13.87
C ASP A 565 -6.05 2.14 -13.63
N ASN A 566 -6.99 1.20 -13.47
CA ASN A 566 -8.37 1.54 -13.12
C ASN A 566 -8.46 2.04 -11.67
N LYS A 567 -9.22 3.11 -11.45
CA LYS A 567 -9.58 3.61 -10.11
C LYS A 567 -11.06 3.39 -9.86
N ILE A 568 -11.36 2.76 -8.74
CA ILE A 568 -12.72 2.34 -8.39
C ILE A 568 -13.25 3.31 -7.35
N ILE A 569 -14.38 3.94 -7.63
CA ILE A 569 -15.15 4.70 -6.65
C ILE A 569 -16.47 3.99 -6.43
N SER A 570 -16.80 3.76 -5.16
CA SER A 570 -18.14 3.36 -4.74
C SER A 570 -18.94 4.59 -4.31
N ASN A 571 -19.96 4.96 -5.09
CA ASN A 571 -20.99 5.96 -4.81
C ASN A 571 -22.25 5.28 -4.24
N PRO A 572 -22.36 5.10 -2.91
CA PRO A 572 -23.58 4.61 -2.31
C PRO A 572 -24.62 5.73 -2.34
N ILE A 573 -25.49 5.76 -3.35
CA ILE A 573 -26.65 6.66 -3.29
C ILE A 573 -27.53 6.18 -2.12
N ALA A 574 -27.66 7.02 -1.09
CA ALA A 574 -28.74 6.91 -0.14
C ALA A 574 -30.05 7.14 -0.91
N GLN A 575 -30.83 6.08 -1.14
CA GLN A 575 -32.15 6.23 -1.72
C GLN A 575 -33.04 6.99 -0.72
N ALA A 576 -33.32 8.26 -1.01
CA ALA A 576 -34.39 9.01 -0.35
C ALA A 576 -35.72 8.59 -0.98
N TYR A 577 -36.63 8.00 -0.18
CA TYR A 577 -38.00 7.70 -0.61
C TYR A 577 -38.99 8.62 0.10
N TRP A 578 -39.87 9.25 -0.68
CA TRP A 578 -41.00 10.05 -0.20
C TRP A 578 -42.15 9.14 0.29
N MET A 579 -42.90 9.62 1.29
CA MET A 579 -44.07 8.93 1.87
C MET A 579 -45.38 9.51 1.32
N GLU A 580 -46.33 8.64 0.95
CA GLU A 580 -47.76 8.97 0.85
C GLU A 580 -48.53 8.45 2.09
N PRO A 581 -49.59 9.14 2.55
CA PRO A 581 -50.46 8.63 3.60
C PRO A 581 -51.48 7.62 3.06
N PHE A 582 -51.49 6.39 3.58
CA PHE A 582 -52.60 5.45 3.38
C PHE A 582 -53.66 5.63 4.48
N THR A 583 -54.91 5.83 4.08
CA THR A 583 -56.08 5.68 4.93
C THR A 583 -56.56 4.22 4.95
N ASN A 584 -57.16 3.81 6.06
CA ASN A 584 -57.63 2.46 6.34
C ASN A 584 -58.53 1.89 5.23
N THR A 585 -58.00 0.98 4.40
CA THR A 585 -58.78 -0.12 3.80
C THR A 585 -57.87 -1.33 3.57
N THR A 586 -58.44 -2.51 3.84
CA THR A 586 -57.83 -3.84 3.81
C THR A 586 -57.11 -4.12 2.48
N VAL A 587 -55.80 -4.42 2.52
CA VAL A 587 -55.02 -4.75 1.31
C VAL A 587 -55.13 -6.25 1.01
N THR A 588 -55.78 -6.62 -0.09
CA THR A 588 -55.85 -7.99 -0.61
C THR A 588 -54.88 -8.28 -1.77
N SER A 589 -53.89 -7.43 -2.08
CA SER A 589 -52.85 -7.79 -3.06
C SER A 589 -51.55 -7.00 -2.92
N ILE A 590 -50.42 -7.69 -3.11
CA ILE A 590 -49.05 -7.18 -3.10
C ILE A 590 -48.81 -6.30 -4.34
N ALA A 591 -48.44 -5.03 -4.14
CA ALA A 591 -47.97 -4.15 -5.21
C ALA A 591 -46.56 -4.55 -5.66
N LYS A 592 -46.36 -4.70 -6.98
CA LYS A 592 -45.04 -4.95 -7.62
C LYS A 592 -44.24 -3.64 -7.77
N PRO A 593 -42.89 -3.70 -7.79
CA PRO A 593 -42.06 -2.53 -8.06
C PRO A 593 -42.24 -2.04 -9.52
N ALA A 594 -42.38 -0.73 -9.69
CA ALA A 594 -42.49 -0.09 -10.99
C ALA A 594 -41.21 -0.29 -11.80
N THR A 595 -41.32 -0.94 -12.96
CA THR A 595 -40.29 -0.99 -14.00
C THR A 595 -40.50 0.20 -14.93
N ILE A 596 -39.42 0.92 -15.21
CA ILE A 596 -39.41 2.00 -16.22
C ILE A 596 -39.40 1.34 -17.59
N GLU A 597 -40.49 1.42 -18.35
CA GLU A 597 -40.44 1.35 -19.81
C GLU A 597 -41.46 2.30 -20.47
N ASN A 598 -40.88 3.26 -21.19
CA ASN A 598 -41.25 3.79 -22.51
C ASN A 598 -42.56 4.56 -22.79
N SER A 599 -42.31 5.74 -23.38
CA SER A 599 -43.16 6.59 -24.23
C SER A 599 -44.20 7.45 -23.48
N ILE A 600 -44.33 8.76 -23.70
CA ILE A 600 -44.30 9.54 -24.95
C ILE A 600 -43.78 10.98 -24.67
N GLN A 601 -43.01 11.54 -25.62
CA GLN A 601 -42.68 12.97 -25.75
C GLN A 601 -43.95 13.80 -26.02
N ASP A 602 -44.16 14.95 -25.40
CA ASP A 602 -44.11 16.21 -26.17
C ASP A 602 -44.09 17.48 -25.31
N ASN A 603 -43.11 18.32 -25.61
CA ASN A 603 -43.10 19.78 -25.69
C ASN A 603 -43.82 20.64 -24.63
N GLY A 604 -43.02 21.06 -23.64
CA GLY A 604 -42.69 22.49 -23.54
C GLY A 604 -43.48 23.35 -22.55
N THR A 605 -42.98 23.38 -21.31
CA THR A 605 -43.19 24.40 -20.24
C THR A 605 -44.41 24.19 -19.33
N TRP A 606 -44.17 23.71 -18.11
CA TRP A 606 -45.02 23.99 -16.95
C TRP A 606 -44.20 24.33 -15.71
N ILE A 607 -44.55 25.49 -15.16
CA ILE A 607 -44.10 26.12 -13.94
C ILE A 607 -44.51 25.27 -12.74
N LEU A 608 -43.68 25.27 -11.71
CA LEU A 608 -43.98 24.72 -10.38
C LEU A 608 -45.24 25.42 -9.80
N TYR A 609 -46.35 24.72 -9.61
CA TYR A 609 -47.43 25.20 -8.74
C TYR A 609 -47.05 24.91 -7.28
N GLY A 610 -46.48 25.92 -6.61
CA GLY A 610 -46.46 25.94 -5.16
C GLY A 610 -47.89 26.14 -4.65
N ALA A 611 -48.35 25.28 -3.75
CA ALA A 611 -49.63 25.52 -3.06
C ALA A 611 -49.52 26.81 -2.21
N GLN A 612 -50.31 27.82 -2.57
CA GLN A 612 -50.58 29.01 -1.76
C GLN A 612 -51.71 28.74 -0.76
N ARG A 613 -51.72 29.54 0.31
CA ARG A 613 -52.78 29.67 1.31
C ARG A 613 -53.94 30.48 0.71
N GLU A 614 -55.16 29.95 0.73
CA GLU A 614 -56.37 30.78 0.59
C GLU A 614 -56.75 31.33 1.96
N GLU A 615 -56.98 32.65 2.04
CA GLU A 615 -57.60 33.28 3.20
C GLU A 615 -59.13 33.14 3.08
N LYS A 616 -59.78 32.69 4.16
CA LYS A 616 -61.23 32.87 4.32
C LYS A 616 -61.56 33.74 5.53
N SER A 617 -62.52 34.63 5.27
CA SER A 617 -63.06 35.71 6.10
C SER A 617 -63.95 35.23 7.26
N VAL A 618 -64.17 36.10 8.24
CA VAL A 618 -64.92 35.94 9.51
C VAL A 618 -66.41 35.57 9.34
N SER A 619 -66.91 35.37 8.12
CA SER A 619 -68.33 35.08 7.84
C SER A 619 -68.74 33.61 7.98
N ASP A 620 -67.79 32.71 8.22
CA ASP A 620 -68.00 31.25 8.12
C ASP A 620 -68.07 30.55 9.51
N VAL A 621 -68.31 31.33 10.57
CA VAL A 621 -68.58 30.85 11.93
C VAL A 621 -70.05 31.04 12.28
N ASP A 622 -70.67 30.04 12.90
CA ASP A 622 -72.02 30.16 13.43
C ASP A 622 -72.08 31.12 14.63
N ALA A 623 -73.30 31.42 15.10
CA ALA A 623 -73.54 32.33 16.21
C ALA A 623 -72.90 31.90 17.56
N ASN A 624 -72.27 30.71 17.61
CA ASN A 624 -71.52 30.18 18.75
C ASN A 624 -70.01 30.08 18.49
N ASN A 625 -69.50 30.72 17.43
CA ASN A 625 -68.09 30.70 17.02
C ASN A 625 -67.58 29.31 16.56
N GLN A 626 -68.47 28.44 16.08
CA GLN A 626 -68.13 27.10 15.58
C GLN A 626 -68.20 27.04 14.04
N TRP A 627 -67.28 26.32 13.41
CA TRP A 627 -67.15 26.21 11.95
C TRP A 627 -68.09 25.15 11.38
N THR A 628 -68.92 25.51 10.40
CA THR A 628 -69.99 24.64 9.87
C THR A 628 -69.64 24.03 8.51
N ASN A 629 -68.67 23.13 8.45
CA ASN A 629 -68.68 21.94 7.57
C ASN A 629 -67.39 21.13 7.77
N GLY A 630 -67.54 19.85 8.13
CA GLY A 630 -66.43 18.91 8.25
C GLY A 630 -65.91 18.46 6.88
N VAL A 631 -64.58 18.41 6.74
CA VAL A 631 -63.75 17.34 6.14
C VAL A 631 -62.31 17.86 5.91
N SER A 632 -61.35 17.09 6.47
CA SER A 632 -59.90 16.94 6.20
C SER A 632 -58.92 18.12 6.26
N ASN A 633 -57.98 18.00 7.21
CA ASN A 633 -56.58 18.46 7.20
C ASN A 633 -55.85 18.12 5.88
N PRO A 634 -54.84 18.91 5.45
CA PRO A 634 -53.45 18.50 5.76
C PRO A 634 -52.44 19.66 5.90
N SER A 635 -51.45 19.55 6.79
CA SER A 635 -50.04 19.46 6.38
C SER A 635 -49.05 19.46 7.56
N LEU A 636 -47.99 18.67 7.37
CA LEU A 636 -46.72 18.63 8.08
C LEU A 636 -45.64 19.16 7.13
N LYS A 637 -44.71 20.01 7.59
CA LYS A 637 -43.47 20.29 6.83
C LYS A 637 -42.20 20.25 7.68
N ILE A 638 -41.21 19.68 7.01
CA ILE A 638 -39.82 19.39 7.33
C ILE A 638 -39.01 20.69 7.31
N LEU A 639 -38.09 20.90 8.27
CA LEU A 639 -37.15 22.03 8.19
C LEU A 639 -35.68 21.65 8.41
N ASN A 640 -34.89 22.06 7.40
CA ASN A 640 -33.46 22.28 7.43
C ASN A 640 -33.16 23.62 8.14
N ARG A 641 -32.01 23.75 8.79
CA ARG A 641 -31.62 24.87 9.66
C ARG A 641 -31.33 26.13 8.84
N ASN A 642 -32.22 27.12 8.88
CA ASN A 642 -31.91 28.57 8.95
C ASN A 642 -33.20 29.37 9.22
N ALA A 643 -33.10 30.31 10.18
CA ALA A 643 -34.12 31.25 10.68
C ALA A 643 -35.26 30.68 11.55
N GLY A 644 -35.39 31.22 12.77
CA GLY A 644 -36.30 30.75 13.80
C GLY A 644 -37.71 31.35 13.75
N THR A 645 -38.72 30.50 13.96
CA THR A 645 -39.94 30.70 14.77
C THR A 645 -40.74 29.39 14.79
N THR A 646 -41.35 29.04 15.92
CA THR A 646 -41.97 27.73 16.20
C THR A 646 -43.51 27.82 16.19
N THR A 647 -44.22 26.75 15.80
CA THR A 647 -45.68 26.62 15.98
C THR A 647 -46.05 25.17 16.29
N ASP A 648 -46.89 24.94 17.31
CA ASP A 648 -47.24 23.63 17.89
C ASP A 648 -48.43 22.94 17.20
N TYR A 649 -48.48 21.59 17.22
CA TYR A 649 -49.59 20.76 16.70
C TYR A 649 -50.32 19.95 17.79
N THR A 650 -51.60 19.64 17.54
CA THR A 650 -52.44 18.73 18.35
C THR A 650 -52.99 17.57 17.53
N LEU A 651 -52.82 16.31 17.99
CA LEU A 651 -53.14 15.08 17.25
C LEU A 651 -54.27 14.30 17.95
N THR A 652 -55.35 13.95 17.24
CA THR A 652 -56.63 13.54 17.88
C THR A 652 -57.20 12.14 17.57
N GLU A 653 -56.63 11.28 16.69
CA GLU A 653 -57.19 9.92 16.45
C GLU A 653 -56.17 8.75 16.35
N ASP A 654 -56.57 7.55 16.78
CA ASP A 654 -55.78 6.30 16.88
C ASP A 654 -56.09 5.30 15.73
N PRO A 655 -55.15 4.39 15.30
CA PRO A 655 -53.71 4.34 15.57
C PRO A 655 -52.86 4.85 14.38
N TYR A 656 -51.71 5.43 14.70
CA TYR A 656 -50.70 5.86 13.73
C TYR A 656 -49.85 4.67 13.24
N VAL A 657 -49.77 4.47 11.92
CA VAL A 657 -48.83 3.52 11.29
C VAL A 657 -47.76 4.33 10.58
N ILE A 658 -46.52 4.22 11.05
CA ILE A 658 -45.36 4.83 10.39
C ILE A 658 -44.62 3.69 9.70
N THR A 659 -44.50 3.79 8.38
CA THR A 659 -43.77 2.81 7.55
C THR A 659 -42.50 3.45 7.04
N PRO A 660 -41.43 3.53 7.83
CA PRO A 660 -40.16 3.94 7.29
C PRO A 660 -39.52 2.73 6.60
N ILE A 661 -39.17 2.85 5.31
CA ILE A 661 -38.41 1.81 4.62
C ILE A 661 -36.94 1.99 4.99
N PHE A 662 -36.53 1.41 6.12
CA PHE A 662 -35.12 1.27 6.47
C PHE A 662 -34.67 -0.17 6.20
N ASN A 663 -33.81 -0.39 5.20
CA ASN A 663 -33.19 -1.71 4.95
C ASN A 663 -32.22 -2.16 6.07
N GLN A 664 -31.98 -1.29 7.07
CA GLN A 664 -30.98 -1.48 8.14
C GLN A 664 -31.63 -1.65 9.54
N GLY A 665 -32.98 -1.64 9.64
CA GLY A 665 -33.70 -1.67 10.91
C GLY A 665 -33.77 -0.32 11.63
N ILE A 666 -34.50 -0.26 12.75
CA ILE A 666 -34.64 0.92 13.63
C ILE A 666 -33.94 0.63 14.96
N SER A 667 -33.04 1.50 15.40
CA SER A 667 -32.26 1.33 16.64
C SER A 667 -32.77 2.18 17.81
N LYS A 668 -33.35 3.35 17.52
CA LYS A 668 -33.85 4.28 18.55
C LYS A 668 -34.92 5.18 17.96
N ILE A 669 -35.83 5.65 18.81
CA ILE A 669 -36.81 6.69 18.49
C ILE A 669 -36.77 7.75 19.58
N THR A 670 -36.94 9.01 19.18
CA THR A 670 -37.13 10.12 20.11
C THR A 670 -38.32 10.97 19.68
N PHE A 671 -39.15 11.43 20.60
CA PHE A 671 -40.22 12.39 20.31
C PHE A 671 -40.54 13.23 21.55
N TYR A 672 -41.07 14.43 21.33
CA TYR A 672 -41.56 15.34 22.35
C TYR A 672 -43.07 15.10 22.56
N GLU A 673 -43.58 15.20 23.78
CA GLU A 673 -45.02 15.13 24.05
C GLU A 673 -45.49 16.44 24.71
N ASN A 674 -46.30 17.21 23.98
CA ASN A 674 -46.52 18.63 24.30
C ASN A 674 -47.87 18.94 24.99
N GLN A 675 -48.69 17.94 25.38
CA GLN A 675 -49.98 18.20 26.07
C GLN A 675 -49.83 18.37 27.60
N ARG A 676 -50.74 19.15 28.19
CA ARG A 676 -50.74 19.49 29.64
C ARG A 676 -51.47 18.49 30.55
N ALA A 677 -52.15 17.47 30.00
CA ALA A 677 -52.84 16.45 30.79
C ALA A 677 -51.90 15.26 31.06
N SER A 678 -51.89 14.76 32.30
CA SER A 678 -50.95 13.72 32.76
C SER A 678 -51.21 12.36 32.10
N ILE A 679 -50.48 12.02 31.04
CA ILE A 679 -50.45 10.64 30.48
C ILE A 679 -49.37 9.85 31.24
N ASN A 680 -49.67 8.65 31.70
CA ASN A 680 -48.62 7.80 32.28
C ASN A 680 -47.72 7.25 31.16
N ALA A 681 -46.40 7.39 31.22
CA ALA A 681 -45.47 6.85 30.21
C ALA A 681 -45.69 5.34 29.96
N ASN A 682 -46.04 4.57 31.00
CA ASN A 682 -46.32 3.13 30.89
C ASN A 682 -47.62 2.81 30.13
N SER A 683 -48.47 3.82 29.90
CA SER A 683 -49.72 3.69 29.16
C SER A 683 -49.56 3.94 27.66
N ILE A 684 -48.41 4.47 27.24
CA ILE A 684 -48.01 4.57 25.84
C ILE A 684 -47.38 3.24 25.44
N LYS A 685 -47.84 2.65 24.34
CA LYS A 685 -47.26 1.43 23.78
C LYS A 685 -46.63 1.70 22.43
N ILE A 686 -45.43 1.17 22.26
CA ILE A 686 -44.74 1.16 20.98
C ILE A 686 -44.74 -0.26 20.47
N TYR A 687 -45.32 -0.46 19.30
CA TYR A 687 -45.33 -1.71 18.58
C TYR A 687 -44.32 -1.64 17.45
N THR A 688 -43.49 -2.66 17.34
CA THR A 688 -42.53 -2.84 16.26
C THR A 688 -42.91 -4.08 15.45
N SER A 689 -42.61 -4.06 14.16
CA SER A 689 -42.80 -5.20 13.27
C SER A 689 -41.57 -5.40 12.40
N THR A 690 -41.15 -6.66 12.25
CA THR A 690 -40.07 -7.09 11.36
C THR A 690 -40.59 -7.62 10.01
N ASN A 691 -41.90 -7.87 9.89
CA ASN A 691 -42.51 -8.53 8.72
C ASN A 691 -43.54 -7.63 8.03
N GLY A 692 -43.30 -6.31 8.00
CA GLY A 692 -44.18 -5.40 7.27
C GLY A 692 -45.57 -5.25 7.89
N GLY A 693 -45.69 -5.41 9.20
CA GLY A 693 -46.92 -5.16 9.96
C GLY A 693 -47.88 -6.35 10.06
N GLN A 694 -47.45 -7.56 9.66
CA GLN A 694 -48.26 -8.77 9.82
C GLN A 694 -48.30 -9.23 11.29
N THR A 695 -47.18 -9.13 12.01
CA THR A 695 -47.11 -9.37 13.45
C THR A 695 -46.45 -8.21 14.16
N TRP A 696 -46.89 -7.93 15.39
CA TRP A 696 -46.45 -6.78 16.18
C TRP A 696 -45.95 -7.22 17.55
N SER A 697 -44.77 -6.74 17.93
CA SER A 697 -44.17 -6.90 19.26
C SER A 697 -44.17 -5.58 19.99
N THR A 698 -44.41 -5.56 21.30
CA THR A 698 -44.39 -4.32 22.10
C THR A 698 -43.02 -4.06 22.71
N THR A 699 -42.44 -2.89 22.46
CA THR A 699 -41.25 -2.38 23.15
C THR A 699 -41.70 -1.58 24.37
N ALA A 700 -41.20 -1.93 25.56
CA ALA A 700 -41.50 -1.23 26.80
C ALA A 700 -40.72 0.09 26.90
N ILE A 701 -41.37 1.15 27.36
CA ILE A 701 -40.72 2.44 27.60
C ILE A 701 -40.07 2.39 28.99
N SER A 702 -38.77 2.13 29.05
CA SER A 702 -38.01 2.04 30.31
C SER A 702 -37.13 3.28 30.52
N SER A 703 -37.66 4.34 31.14
CA SER A 703 -36.96 5.12 32.19
C SER A 703 -37.63 6.48 32.51
N ALA A 704 -37.77 6.70 33.83
CA ALA A 704 -37.89 8.00 34.52
C ALA A 704 -39.03 8.95 34.10
N ALA A 705 -40.28 8.54 34.31
CA ALA A 705 -41.35 9.50 34.56
C ALA A 705 -41.10 10.24 35.90
N LYS A 706 -40.55 11.46 35.84
CA LYS A 706 -40.66 12.44 36.92
C LYS A 706 -40.80 13.87 36.38
N SER A 707 -42.01 14.21 35.95
CA SER A 707 -42.84 15.32 36.45
C SER A 707 -44.01 15.48 35.46
N LEU A 708 -44.98 16.35 35.75
CA LEU A 708 -46.28 16.46 35.07
C LEU A 708 -46.23 16.91 33.58
N LYS A 709 -45.10 16.77 32.88
CA LYS A 709 -44.84 17.14 31.46
C LYS A 709 -43.70 16.25 30.90
N PHE A 710 -43.76 15.79 29.63
CA PHE A 710 -42.67 15.03 29.00
C PHE A 710 -41.96 15.84 27.91
N ASP A 711 -40.79 16.39 28.21
CA ASP A 711 -40.04 17.22 27.26
C ASP A 711 -39.15 16.44 26.27
N LEU A 712 -38.94 15.11 26.41
CA LEU A 712 -38.30 14.28 25.37
C LEU A 712 -38.40 12.80 25.78
N ILE A 713 -39.14 12.00 25.01
CA ILE A 713 -39.25 10.55 25.19
C ILE A 713 -38.25 9.88 24.26
N THR A 714 -37.30 9.13 24.82
CA THR A 714 -36.34 8.30 24.06
C THR A 714 -36.63 6.83 24.31
N VAL A 715 -36.83 6.07 23.24
CA VAL A 715 -37.08 4.62 23.32
C VAL A 715 -36.04 3.87 22.50
N PRO A 716 -35.16 3.09 23.15
CA PRO A 716 -34.28 2.18 22.43
C PRO A 716 -35.11 1.03 21.84
N ILE A 717 -34.83 0.65 20.59
CA ILE A 717 -35.45 -0.51 19.95
C ILE A 717 -34.40 -1.60 19.81
N GLU A 718 -34.60 -2.70 20.50
CA GLU A 718 -33.76 -3.90 20.42
C GLU A 718 -34.32 -4.84 19.34
N GLY A 719 -33.47 -5.21 18.38
CA GLY A 719 -33.82 -6.15 17.29
C GLY A 719 -33.39 -5.66 15.91
N ALA A 720 -32.77 -6.55 15.13
CA ALA A 720 -32.43 -6.27 13.73
C ALA A 720 -33.70 -6.27 12.85
N ASN A 721 -33.72 -5.44 11.80
CA ASN A 721 -34.73 -5.45 10.73
C ASN A 721 -36.17 -5.05 11.11
N ILE A 722 -36.36 -4.24 12.16
CA ILE A 722 -37.65 -3.59 12.42
C ILE A 722 -37.95 -2.61 11.27
N ASN A 723 -39.00 -2.88 10.51
CA ASN A 723 -39.38 -2.12 9.32
C ASN A 723 -40.72 -1.39 9.45
N ARG A 724 -41.49 -1.64 10.52
CA ARG A 724 -42.66 -0.81 10.87
C ARG A 724 -42.72 -0.51 12.35
N LEU A 725 -43.30 0.65 12.65
CA LEU A 725 -43.54 1.16 13.99
C LEU A 725 -44.99 1.62 14.12
N LYS A 726 -45.58 1.39 15.29
CA LYS A 726 -46.88 1.93 15.69
C LYS A 726 -46.81 2.43 17.13
N ILE A 727 -47.20 3.68 17.37
CA ILE A 727 -47.29 4.26 18.71
C ILE A 727 -48.77 4.37 19.06
N THR A 728 -49.17 3.92 20.25
CA THR A 728 -50.56 3.99 20.71
C THR A 728 -50.65 4.55 22.12
N LYS A 729 -51.78 5.20 22.40
CA LYS A 729 -52.19 5.68 23.72
C LYS A 729 -53.45 4.94 24.20
N PRO A 730 -53.85 5.11 25.48
CA PRO A 730 -55.16 4.65 25.95
C PRO A 730 -56.31 5.39 25.26
N ALA A 731 -57.44 4.70 25.08
CA ALA A 731 -58.65 5.30 24.54
C ALA A 731 -59.13 6.49 25.40
N GLY A 732 -59.60 7.56 24.76
CA GLY A 732 -60.11 8.77 25.44
C GLY A 732 -59.04 9.75 25.94
N VAL A 733 -57.75 9.44 25.75
CA VAL A 733 -56.62 10.34 26.05
C VAL A 733 -56.23 11.11 24.79
N THR A 734 -55.83 12.39 24.88
CA THR A 734 -55.23 13.16 23.78
C THR A 734 -53.72 13.19 23.95
N MET A 735 -52.94 12.91 22.90
CA MET A 735 -51.47 12.93 22.92
C MET A 735 -50.96 13.79 21.77
N ASN A 736 -50.05 14.71 22.05
CA ASN A 736 -49.43 15.54 21.02
C ASN A 736 -47.98 15.15 20.84
N ILE A 737 -47.68 14.37 19.81
CA ILE A 737 -46.32 14.03 19.43
C ILE A 737 -45.73 15.17 18.60
N ASP A 738 -44.66 15.76 19.10
CA ASP A 738 -43.83 16.74 18.40
C ASP A 738 -42.44 16.18 18.13
N ASN A 739 -41.78 16.62 17.06
CA ASN A 739 -40.39 16.27 16.71
C ASN A 739 -40.04 14.76 16.78
N LEU A 740 -40.88 13.88 16.22
CA LEU A 740 -40.57 12.45 16.12
C LEU A 740 -39.36 12.21 15.20
N THR A 741 -38.28 11.72 15.79
CA THR A 741 -37.04 11.35 15.12
C THR A 741 -36.83 9.84 15.24
N ILE A 742 -36.60 9.17 14.12
CA ILE A 742 -36.30 7.74 14.05
C ILE A 742 -34.84 7.56 13.68
N TYR A 743 -34.10 6.79 14.47
CA TYR A 743 -32.70 6.47 14.23
C TYR A 743 -32.59 5.06 13.66
N ALA A 744 -31.94 4.92 12.51
CA ALA A 744 -31.41 3.65 12.05
C ALA A 744 -30.09 3.36 12.78
N PRO A 745 -29.71 2.09 13.01
CA PRO A 745 -28.36 1.80 13.48
C PRO A 745 -27.38 2.32 12.43
N VAL A 746 -26.38 3.11 12.88
CA VAL A 746 -25.20 3.40 12.06
C VAL A 746 -24.30 2.18 12.15
N GLY A 747 -24.80 1.06 11.64
CA GLY A 747 -24.04 -0.15 11.44
C GLY A 747 -23.54 -0.11 10.02
N THR A 748 -22.23 -0.02 9.85
CA THR A 748 -21.60 -0.60 8.67
C THR A 748 -22.17 -2.01 8.51
N THR A 749 -22.84 -2.30 7.41
CA THR A 749 -23.01 -3.70 7.00
C THR A 749 -21.59 -4.21 6.74
N LEU A 750 -20.94 -4.76 7.76
CA LEU A 750 -19.78 -5.58 7.51
C LEU A 750 -20.25 -6.73 6.63
N PRO A 751 -19.50 -7.08 5.58
CA PRO A 751 -19.63 -8.40 5.00
C PRO A 751 -19.64 -9.43 6.14
N LEU A 752 -20.46 -10.48 6.02
CA LEU A 752 -20.39 -11.62 6.94
C LEU A 752 -18.92 -12.06 7.07
N ASP A 753 -18.42 -12.13 8.30
CA ASP A 753 -17.07 -12.61 8.55
C ASP A 753 -17.02 -14.12 8.27
N PHE A 754 -16.30 -14.50 7.21
CA PHE A 754 -15.82 -15.87 7.10
C PHE A 754 -14.92 -16.14 8.30
N VAL A 755 -15.39 -16.96 9.25
CA VAL A 755 -14.58 -17.36 10.40
C VAL A 755 -13.41 -18.23 9.95
N SER A 756 -13.66 -19.08 8.94
CA SER A 756 -12.60 -19.80 8.25
C SER A 756 -13.07 -20.29 6.88
N PHE A 757 -12.11 -20.44 5.97
CA PHE A 757 -12.29 -21.18 4.73
C PHE A 757 -11.03 -22.01 4.48
N SER A 758 -11.21 -23.30 4.25
CA SER A 758 -10.14 -24.26 3.95
C SER A 758 -10.52 -25.11 2.76
N ALA A 759 -9.52 -25.49 1.97
CA ALA A 759 -9.65 -26.46 0.90
C ALA A 759 -8.54 -27.49 1.09
N THR A 760 -8.89 -28.77 1.17
CA THR A 760 -7.94 -29.85 1.49
C THR A 760 -8.15 -31.04 0.56
N LEU A 761 -7.04 -31.56 0.01
CA LEU A 761 -7.05 -32.78 -0.79
C LEU A 761 -7.18 -34.01 0.13
N LYS A 762 -8.30 -34.73 0.06
CA LYS A 762 -8.46 -36.04 0.74
C LYS A 762 -7.97 -37.15 -0.20
N LYS A 763 -6.81 -37.73 0.13
CA LYS A 763 -6.15 -38.83 -0.61
C LYS A 763 -6.68 -40.23 -0.22
N SER A 764 -8.01 -40.41 -0.15
CA SER A 764 -8.62 -41.75 -0.04
C SER A 764 -8.94 -42.29 -1.45
N LEU A 765 -9.41 -43.55 -1.54
CA LEU A 765 -9.67 -44.31 -2.79
C LEU A 765 -10.38 -43.55 -3.93
N ASN A 766 -11.09 -42.45 -3.63
CA ASN A 766 -11.85 -41.66 -4.61
C ASN A 766 -11.31 -40.23 -4.83
N HIS A 767 -10.07 -39.91 -4.42
CA HIS A 767 -9.36 -38.62 -4.60
C HIS A 767 -10.24 -37.38 -4.85
N LYS A 768 -10.54 -36.61 -3.81
CA LYS A 768 -11.38 -35.39 -3.92
C LYS A 768 -10.83 -34.21 -3.12
N THR A 769 -11.17 -33.01 -3.53
CA THR A 769 -10.89 -31.79 -2.76
C THR A 769 -12.12 -31.47 -1.92
N VAL A 770 -11.93 -31.36 -0.60
CA VAL A 770 -12.99 -30.99 0.33
C VAL A 770 -12.79 -29.53 0.73
N LEU A 771 -13.83 -28.75 0.52
CA LEU A 771 -13.92 -27.35 0.90
C LEU A 771 -14.77 -27.25 2.16
N LEU A 772 -14.20 -26.68 3.22
CA LEU A 772 -14.88 -26.45 4.49
C LEU A 772 -14.82 -24.96 4.81
N TRP A 773 -15.96 -24.33 5.01
CA TRP A 773 -16.02 -22.96 5.51
C TRP A 773 -16.97 -22.83 6.68
N LYS A 774 -16.66 -21.85 7.52
CA LYS A 774 -17.42 -21.51 8.71
C LYS A 774 -17.78 -20.03 8.65
N THR A 775 -19.03 -19.74 8.94
CA THR A 775 -19.58 -18.38 9.04
C THR A 775 -20.01 -18.13 10.48
N ALA A 776 -20.08 -16.86 10.88
CA ALA A 776 -20.66 -16.46 12.15
C ALA A 776 -21.67 -15.34 11.94
N ASN A 777 -22.84 -15.48 12.57
CA ASN A 777 -23.91 -14.50 12.58
C ASN A 777 -24.41 -14.16 11.18
N GLU A 778 -24.87 -15.19 10.46
CA GLU A 778 -25.48 -14.99 9.14
C GLU A 778 -26.74 -14.13 9.26
N VAL A 779 -26.70 -12.96 8.62
CA VAL A 779 -27.83 -12.03 8.53
C VAL A 779 -27.90 -11.52 7.09
N ASN A 780 -29.05 -11.74 6.45
CA ASN A 780 -29.33 -11.43 5.06
C ASN A 780 -28.49 -12.21 4.03
N THR A 781 -27.90 -13.35 4.39
CA THR A 781 -27.17 -14.20 3.44
C THR A 781 -28.13 -15.15 2.72
N ALA A 782 -28.10 -15.17 1.38
CA ALA A 782 -28.97 -16.04 0.58
C ALA A 782 -28.34 -17.41 0.32
N TYR A 783 -27.14 -17.44 -0.27
CA TYR A 783 -26.43 -18.66 -0.66
C TYR A 783 -24.94 -18.41 -0.89
N PHE A 784 -24.19 -19.49 -1.02
CA PHE A 784 -22.77 -19.49 -1.38
C PHE A 784 -22.58 -20.09 -2.77
N GLU A 785 -21.76 -19.47 -3.61
CA GLU A 785 -21.23 -20.06 -4.85
C GLU A 785 -19.80 -20.55 -4.61
N ILE A 786 -19.50 -21.78 -5.02
CA ILE A 786 -18.16 -22.34 -4.96
C ILE A 786 -17.49 -22.10 -6.30
N LEU A 787 -16.33 -21.43 -6.28
CA LEU A 787 -15.60 -21.05 -7.47
C LEU A 787 -14.22 -21.71 -7.52
N ARG A 788 -13.78 -22.12 -8.71
CA ARG A 788 -12.48 -22.75 -8.98
C ARG A 788 -11.74 -22.06 -10.13
N SER A 789 -10.42 -21.95 -9.99
CA SER A 789 -9.50 -21.38 -10.99
C SER A 789 -8.23 -22.22 -11.12
N ILE A 790 -7.63 -22.21 -12.31
CA ILE A 790 -6.31 -22.82 -12.58
C ILE A 790 -5.15 -21.84 -12.46
N ASN A 791 -5.42 -20.53 -12.47
CA ASN A 791 -4.41 -19.47 -12.51
C ASN A 791 -4.56 -18.46 -11.36
N GLY A 792 -5.55 -18.65 -10.48
CA GLY A 792 -5.84 -17.74 -9.37
C GLY A 792 -6.46 -16.41 -9.79
N LYS A 793 -6.78 -16.21 -11.07
CA LYS A 793 -7.38 -14.99 -11.63
C LYS A 793 -8.77 -15.25 -12.21
N ASP A 794 -8.88 -16.24 -13.07
CA ASP A 794 -10.12 -16.57 -13.80
C ASP A 794 -10.86 -17.69 -13.07
N PHE A 795 -11.95 -17.33 -12.39
CA PHE A 795 -12.73 -18.25 -11.56
C PHE A 795 -14.03 -18.66 -12.24
N SER A 796 -14.29 -19.96 -12.29
CA SER A 796 -15.52 -20.56 -12.81
C SER A 796 -16.34 -21.17 -11.66
N ARG A 797 -17.67 -21.08 -11.75
CA ARG A 797 -18.57 -21.64 -10.74
C ARG A 797 -18.66 -23.16 -10.88
N ILE A 798 -18.41 -23.87 -9.79
CA ILE A 798 -18.45 -25.35 -9.74
C ILE A 798 -19.58 -25.90 -8.86
N GLY A 799 -20.24 -25.06 -8.04
CA GLY A 799 -21.37 -25.47 -7.20
C GLY A 799 -21.95 -24.33 -6.36
N GLY A 800 -22.90 -24.66 -5.50
CA GLY A 800 -23.46 -23.72 -4.51
C GLY A 800 -24.25 -24.38 -3.39
N LEU A 801 -24.40 -23.70 -2.25
CA LEU A 801 -25.20 -24.12 -1.09
C LEU A 801 -26.04 -22.95 -0.57
N SER A 802 -27.30 -23.19 -0.17
CA SER A 802 -28.11 -22.18 0.51
C SER A 802 -27.54 -21.86 1.90
N ALA A 803 -27.58 -20.59 2.29
CA ALA A 803 -27.17 -20.18 3.63
C ALA A 803 -28.28 -20.49 4.65
N VAL A 804 -27.89 -20.71 5.91
CA VAL A 804 -28.81 -20.90 7.03
C VAL A 804 -29.50 -19.58 7.38
N ASN A 805 -28.79 -18.46 7.21
CA ASN A 805 -29.28 -17.10 7.39
C ASN A 805 -29.87 -16.86 8.79
N GLN A 806 -29.20 -17.40 9.81
CA GLN A 806 -29.55 -17.22 11.22
C GLN A 806 -28.32 -16.83 12.04
N PRO A 807 -28.51 -16.10 13.16
CA PRO A 807 -27.44 -15.82 14.11
C PRO A 807 -26.75 -17.11 14.61
N GLY A 808 -25.46 -17.01 14.96
CA GLY A 808 -24.66 -18.17 15.40
C GLY A 808 -23.65 -18.66 14.36
N THR A 809 -22.91 -19.70 14.73
CA THR A 809 -21.89 -20.31 13.86
C THR A 809 -22.51 -21.39 12.98
N HIS A 810 -22.24 -21.34 11.68
CA HIS A 810 -22.64 -22.37 10.74
C HIS A 810 -21.42 -22.90 9.98
N ILE A 811 -21.41 -24.22 9.70
CA ILE A 811 -20.31 -24.90 9.02
C ILE A 811 -20.88 -25.55 7.76
N TYR A 812 -20.18 -25.37 6.65
CA TYR A 812 -20.56 -25.89 5.34
C TYR A 812 -19.42 -26.72 4.76
N GLU A 813 -19.79 -27.76 4.02
CA GLU A 813 -18.86 -28.65 3.32
C GLU A 813 -19.29 -28.76 1.85
N PHE A 814 -18.32 -28.69 0.94
CA PHE A 814 -18.51 -28.97 -0.49
C PHE A 814 -17.38 -29.87 -0.99
N GLU A 815 -17.72 -30.85 -1.82
CA GLU A 815 -16.75 -31.79 -2.39
C GLU A 815 -16.57 -31.55 -3.89
N ASP A 816 -15.34 -31.32 -4.31
CA ASP A 816 -14.95 -31.27 -5.72
C ASP A 816 -14.26 -32.59 -6.12
N GLU A 817 -15.00 -33.40 -6.87
CA GLU A 817 -14.57 -34.70 -7.40
C GLU A 817 -13.83 -34.58 -8.75
N LYS A 818 -13.89 -33.42 -9.43
CA LYS A 818 -13.28 -33.21 -10.74
C LYS A 818 -11.89 -32.59 -10.61
N LEU A 819 -10.98 -33.30 -9.93
CA LEU A 819 -9.64 -32.81 -9.64
C LEU A 819 -8.90 -32.35 -10.90
N LEU A 820 -8.30 -31.17 -10.84
CA LEU A 820 -7.36 -30.70 -11.85
C LEU A 820 -5.93 -31.09 -11.42
N THR A 821 -5.10 -31.43 -12.40
CA THR A 821 -3.68 -31.67 -12.19
C THR A 821 -2.95 -30.34 -11.95
N GLY A 822 -2.03 -30.31 -10.99
CA GLY A 822 -1.32 -29.08 -10.61
C GLY A 822 -2.00 -28.32 -9.46
N VAL A 823 -1.81 -27.00 -9.39
CA VAL A 823 -2.41 -26.19 -8.33
C VAL A 823 -3.79 -25.71 -8.75
N SER A 824 -4.81 -26.09 -8.00
CA SER A 824 -6.17 -25.55 -8.12
C SER A 824 -6.39 -24.46 -7.08
N TYR A 825 -7.05 -23.37 -7.44
CA TYR A 825 -7.40 -22.28 -6.54
C TYR A 825 -8.91 -22.26 -6.34
N TYR A 826 -9.36 -22.15 -5.09
CA TYR A 826 -10.76 -22.13 -4.71
C TYR A 826 -11.09 -20.85 -3.95
N ARG A 827 -12.30 -20.34 -4.13
CA ARG A 827 -12.88 -19.29 -3.28
C ARG A 827 -14.39 -19.48 -3.19
N ILE A 828 -14.98 -19.00 -2.11
CA ILE A 828 -16.43 -18.96 -1.90
C ILE A 828 -16.91 -17.56 -2.23
N LYS A 829 -17.99 -17.45 -2.97
CA LYS A 829 -18.74 -16.21 -3.16
C LYS A 829 -20.02 -16.29 -2.36
N GLN A 830 -20.07 -15.59 -1.25
CA GLN A 830 -21.31 -15.40 -0.53
C GLN A 830 -22.19 -14.42 -1.29
N VAL A 831 -23.46 -14.75 -1.47
CA VAL A 831 -24.47 -13.88 -2.08
C VAL A 831 -25.54 -13.60 -1.04
N ASP A 832 -25.85 -12.33 -0.83
CA ASP A 832 -26.86 -11.86 0.10
C ASP A 832 -28.24 -11.79 -0.56
N LEU A 833 -29.31 -11.68 0.23
CA LEU A 833 -30.69 -11.62 -0.25
C LEU A 833 -30.97 -10.39 -1.14
N ASP A 834 -30.14 -9.35 -1.05
CA ASP A 834 -30.21 -8.17 -1.92
C ASP A 834 -29.36 -8.31 -3.21
N GLY A 835 -28.72 -9.47 -3.42
CA GLY A 835 -27.91 -9.79 -4.59
C GLY A 835 -26.46 -9.28 -4.52
N LYS A 836 -26.06 -8.56 -3.47
CA LYS A 836 -24.64 -8.25 -3.23
C LYS A 836 -23.88 -9.51 -2.89
N TYR A 837 -22.56 -9.44 -3.05
CA TYR A 837 -21.71 -10.58 -2.77
C TYR A 837 -20.37 -10.20 -2.17
N THR A 838 -19.81 -11.15 -1.42
CA THR A 838 -18.46 -11.07 -0.85
C THR A 838 -17.71 -12.35 -1.19
N TYR A 839 -16.42 -12.24 -1.51
CA TYR A 839 -15.57 -13.41 -1.72
C TYR A 839 -14.82 -13.76 -0.43
N SER A 840 -14.65 -15.05 -0.18
CA SER A 840 -13.65 -15.54 0.77
C SER A 840 -12.23 -15.29 0.25
N GLU A 841 -11.25 -15.53 1.11
CA GLU A 841 -9.87 -15.73 0.66
C GLU A 841 -9.77 -16.83 -0.40
N ILE A 842 -8.72 -16.77 -1.21
CA ILE A 842 -8.39 -17.85 -2.15
C ILE A 842 -7.59 -18.92 -1.41
N ARG A 843 -8.03 -20.17 -1.48
CA ARG A 843 -7.29 -21.34 -0.98
C ARG A 843 -6.77 -22.16 -2.14
N SER A 844 -5.47 -22.42 -2.15
CA SER A 844 -4.86 -23.30 -3.13
C SER A 844 -4.82 -24.74 -2.63
N VAL A 845 -5.06 -25.68 -3.54
CA VAL A 845 -4.87 -27.11 -3.32
C VAL A 845 -3.90 -27.60 -4.37
N ASN A 846 -2.75 -28.08 -3.90
CA ASN A 846 -1.70 -28.57 -4.75
C ASN A 846 -1.92 -30.07 -5.01
N ASN A 847 -2.27 -30.39 -6.26
CA ASN A 847 -2.38 -31.74 -6.80
C ASN A 847 -1.28 -31.98 -7.87
N ARG A 848 -0.06 -31.44 -7.65
CA ARG A 848 1.11 -31.69 -8.49
C ARG A 848 1.54 -33.16 -8.41
N LEU A 849 1.98 -33.68 -9.55
CA LEU A 849 2.34 -35.08 -9.76
C LEU A 849 3.71 -35.48 -9.18
N GLU A 850 4.46 -34.54 -8.60
CA GLU A 850 5.86 -34.71 -8.17
C GLU A 850 6.07 -35.82 -7.11
N GLY A 851 5.01 -36.19 -6.37
CA GLY A 851 4.98 -37.35 -5.46
C GLY A 851 4.20 -38.56 -5.97
N GLN A 852 3.70 -38.54 -7.21
CA GLN A 852 2.93 -39.60 -7.86
C GLN A 852 3.67 -40.24 -9.05
N LEU A 853 4.79 -39.64 -9.49
CA LEU A 853 5.70 -40.23 -10.47
C LEU A 853 6.77 -41.05 -9.75
N ASN A 854 6.80 -42.35 -10.01
CA ASN A 854 7.93 -43.19 -9.62
C ASN A 854 8.36 -44.05 -10.80
N PHE A 855 9.65 -44.38 -10.87
CA PHE A 855 10.19 -45.10 -12.00
C PHE A 855 11.23 -46.12 -11.56
N TYR A 856 11.24 -47.26 -12.23
CA TYR A 856 12.15 -48.35 -11.93
C TYR A 856 12.40 -49.23 -13.17
N PRO A 857 13.54 -49.93 -13.23
CA PRO A 857 14.70 -49.77 -12.35
C PRO A 857 15.47 -48.47 -12.64
N ASN A 858 16.09 -47.87 -11.63
CA ASN A 858 17.09 -46.81 -11.80
C ASN A 858 18.25 -47.08 -10.83
N PRO A 859 19.45 -47.47 -11.30
CA PRO A 859 19.89 -47.48 -12.70
C PRO A 859 19.16 -48.49 -13.62
N VAL A 860 18.99 -48.13 -14.89
CA VAL A 860 18.31 -48.93 -15.92
C VAL A 860 19.31 -49.53 -16.90
N THR A 861 19.09 -50.77 -17.35
CA THR A 861 19.93 -51.44 -18.37
C THR A 861 19.29 -51.48 -19.76
N LYS A 862 17.97 -51.73 -19.84
CA LYS A 862 17.25 -51.85 -21.13
C LYS A 862 15.98 -51.01 -21.19
N GLU A 863 15.09 -51.15 -20.23
CA GLU A 863 13.78 -50.51 -20.22
C GLU A 863 13.46 -49.98 -18.82
N LEU A 864 12.94 -48.77 -18.77
CA LEU A 864 12.44 -48.10 -17.58
C LEU A 864 10.92 -48.14 -17.57
N THR A 865 10.32 -48.45 -16.42
CA THR A 865 8.88 -48.29 -16.18
C THR A 865 8.66 -47.01 -15.38
N LEU A 866 7.83 -46.10 -15.89
CA LEU A 866 7.35 -44.90 -15.20
C LEU A 866 5.88 -45.14 -14.81
N ASN A 867 5.60 -45.17 -13.51
CA ASN A 867 4.25 -45.05 -13.00
C ASN A 867 3.88 -43.57 -12.97
N HIS A 868 2.69 -43.26 -13.47
CA HIS A 868 2.17 -41.91 -13.50
C HIS A 868 0.64 -41.91 -13.32
N PRO A 869 0.02 -40.80 -12.92
CA PRO A 869 -1.43 -40.68 -12.93
C PRO A 869 -2.01 -40.81 -14.35
N ALA A 870 -3.32 -41.07 -14.44
CA ALA A 870 -4.02 -41.23 -15.71
C ALA A 870 -3.63 -40.10 -16.69
N ALA A 871 -3.00 -40.46 -17.80
CA ALA A 871 -2.44 -39.49 -18.73
C ALA A 871 -3.56 -38.72 -19.45
N GLY A 872 -3.41 -37.40 -19.56
CA GLY A 872 -4.29 -36.57 -20.39
C GLY A 872 -3.92 -36.63 -21.87
N VAL A 873 -4.82 -36.17 -22.74
CA VAL A 873 -4.55 -36.03 -24.17
C VAL A 873 -3.35 -35.11 -24.40
N GLY A 874 -2.38 -35.55 -25.20
CA GLY A 874 -1.16 -34.78 -25.51
C GLY A 874 0.00 -34.99 -24.52
N THR A 875 -0.12 -35.94 -23.59
CA THR A 875 0.98 -36.30 -22.68
C THR A 875 2.14 -36.95 -23.44
N SER A 876 3.39 -36.58 -23.15
CA SER A 876 4.60 -37.15 -23.75
C SER A 876 5.72 -37.37 -22.73
N LEU A 877 6.61 -38.30 -23.06
CA LEU A 877 7.86 -38.59 -22.37
C LEU A 877 9.01 -38.19 -23.26
N ASN A 878 9.84 -37.26 -22.82
CA ASN A 878 10.95 -36.71 -23.60
C ASN A 878 12.26 -36.96 -22.85
N LEU A 879 13.18 -37.74 -23.42
CA LEU A 879 14.45 -38.07 -22.79
C LEU A 879 15.57 -37.20 -23.36
N TYR A 880 16.35 -36.57 -22.49
CA TYR A 880 17.48 -35.71 -22.84
C TYR A 880 18.79 -36.27 -22.29
N ASP A 881 19.89 -36.07 -23.01
CA ASP A 881 21.24 -36.28 -22.44
C ASP A 881 21.68 -35.07 -21.57
N ILE A 882 22.84 -35.18 -20.90
CA ILE A 882 23.33 -34.15 -19.97
C ILE A 882 23.68 -32.81 -20.64
N SER A 883 23.91 -32.77 -21.95
CA SER A 883 24.12 -31.52 -22.69
C SER A 883 22.81 -30.87 -23.14
N GLY A 884 21.66 -31.48 -22.78
CA GLY A 884 20.33 -30.96 -23.09
C GLY A 884 19.81 -31.36 -24.47
N ARG A 885 20.46 -32.29 -25.18
CA ARG A 885 19.99 -32.78 -26.48
C ARG A 885 18.89 -33.83 -26.28
N LEU A 886 17.79 -33.69 -27.00
CA LEU A 886 16.67 -34.64 -26.99
C LEU A 886 17.08 -35.93 -27.72
N VAL A 887 17.04 -37.07 -27.01
CA VAL A 887 17.47 -38.38 -27.51
C VAL A 887 16.32 -39.36 -27.74
N ALA A 888 15.15 -39.15 -27.11
CA ALA A 888 13.94 -39.93 -27.38
C ALA A 888 12.67 -39.13 -27.06
N THR A 889 11.57 -39.43 -27.75
CA THR A 889 10.23 -38.93 -27.43
C THR A 889 9.22 -40.06 -27.58
N LYS A 890 8.26 -40.12 -26.65
CA LYS A 890 7.15 -41.07 -26.69
C LYS A 890 5.85 -40.39 -26.25
N THR A 891 4.83 -40.42 -27.09
CA THR A 891 3.47 -40.01 -26.70
C THR A 891 2.86 -41.06 -25.79
N VAL A 892 2.14 -40.62 -24.76
CA VAL A 892 1.41 -41.48 -23.82
C VAL A 892 -0.06 -41.45 -24.19
N ALA A 893 -0.67 -42.62 -24.35
CA ALA A 893 -2.10 -42.71 -24.62
C ALA A 893 -2.90 -42.21 -23.41
N ALA A 894 -4.05 -41.59 -23.67
CA ALA A 894 -4.92 -41.09 -22.61
C ALA A 894 -5.33 -42.22 -21.65
N ASP A 895 -5.53 -41.86 -20.39
CA ASP A 895 -5.97 -42.72 -19.28
C ASP A 895 -4.97 -43.79 -18.83
N LEU A 896 -3.80 -43.93 -19.47
CA LEU A 896 -2.75 -44.81 -18.96
C LEU A 896 -2.19 -44.30 -17.63
N THR A 897 -1.92 -45.22 -16.71
CA THR A 897 -1.29 -44.93 -15.42
C THR A 897 0.15 -45.47 -15.31
N GLN A 898 0.67 -46.04 -16.41
CA GLN A 898 2.02 -46.56 -16.49
C GLN A 898 2.53 -46.49 -17.93
N SER A 899 3.80 -46.12 -18.08
CA SER A 899 4.47 -46.04 -19.37
C SER A 899 5.87 -46.63 -19.31
N LYS A 900 6.23 -47.40 -20.34
CA LYS A 900 7.58 -47.96 -20.52
C LYS A 900 8.42 -47.10 -21.45
N VAL A 901 9.70 -46.92 -21.14
CA VAL A 901 10.69 -46.18 -21.94
C VAL A 901 11.89 -47.07 -22.19
N SER A 902 12.17 -47.39 -23.45
CA SER A 902 13.38 -48.15 -23.81
C SER A 902 14.59 -47.22 -23.85
N LEU A 903 15.67 -47.62 -23.16
CA LEU A 903 16.99 -47.00 -23.20
C LEU A 903 18.03 -47.97 -23.80
N GLN A 904 17.61 -49.08 -24.39
CA GLN A 904 18.50 -50.15 -24.87
C GLN A 904 19.55 -49.66 -25.88
N HIS A 905 19.22 -48.65 -26.68
CA HIS A 905 20.08 -48.10 -27.73
C HIS A 905 20.91 -46.89 -27.28
N LEU A 906 20.81 -46.49 -26.02
CA LEU A 906 21.50 -45.32 -25.49
C LEU A 906 22.81 -45.70 -24.78
N PRO A 907 23.89 -44.94 -24.97
CA PRO A 907 25.13 -45.12 -24.22
C PRO A 907 24.93 -45.05 -22.70
N GLN A 908 25.84 -45.67 -21.94
CA GLN A 908 25.90 -45.50 -20.49
C GLN A 908 26.06 -44.02 -20.13
N GLY A 909 25.31 -43.55 -19.12
CA GLY A 909 25.33 -42.14 -18.74
C GLY A 909 24.09 -41.69 -17.97
N ILE A 910 24.06 -40.39 -17.65
CA ILE A 910 22.92 -39.74 -16.99
C ILE A 910 22.01 -39.13 -18.07
N TYR A 911 20.72 -39.33 -17.91
CA TYR A 911 19.68 -38.77 -18.77
C TYR A 911 18.62 -38.06 -17.94
N LEU A 912 17.93 -37.09 -18.55
CA LEU A 912 16.78 -36.41 -17.97
C LEU A 912 15.51 -36.83 -18.71
N LEU A 913 14.64 -37.59 -18.05
CA LEU A 913 13.32 -37.96 -18.56
C LEU A 913 12.31 -36.90 -18.16
N LYS A 914 11.77 -36.16 -19.13
CA LYS A 914 10.71 -35.18 -18.92
C LYS A 914 9.33 -35.79 -19.20
N TYR A 915 8.50 -35.91 -18.17
CA TYR A 915 7.07 -36.17 -18.28
C TYR A 915 6.35 -34.85 -18.57
N LYS A 916 5.86 -34.68 -19.79
CA LYS A 916 5.22 -33.45 -20.27
C LYS A 916 3.72 -33.67 -20.46
N THR A 917 2.90 -32.88 -19.80
CA THR A 917 1.47 -32.74 -20.09
C THR A 917 1.24 -31.43 -20.84
N THR A 918 -0.02 -31.08 -21.11
CA THR A 918 -0.39 -29.77 -21.68
C THR A 918 -0.08 -28.59 -20.76
N THR A 919 0.03 -28.82 -19.44
CA THR A 919 0.16 -27.77 -18.43
C THR A 919 1.43 -27.87 -17.59
N GLU A 920 2.11 -29.02 -17.57
CA GLU A 920 3.27 -29.26 -16.71
C GLU A 920 4.40 -30.02 -17.43
N VAL A 921 5.63 -29.80 -16.99
CA VAL A 921 6.81 -30.57 -17.40
C VAL A 921 7.59 -30.96 -16.14
N ILE A 922 7.68 -32.27 -15.86
CA ILE A 922 8.40 -32.81 -14.70
C ILE A 922 9.63 -33.55 -15.17
N SER A 923 10.81 -33.24 -14.62
CA SER A 923 12.09 -33.84 -15.03
C SER A 923 12.56 -34.86 -14.00
N LEU A 924 12.88 -36.07 -14.45
CA LEU A 924 13.37 -37.19 -13.64
C LEU A 924 14.79 -37.57 -14.07
N LYS A 925 15.71 -37.75 -13.12
CA LYS A 925 17.08 -38.20 -13.41
C LYS A 925 17.14 -39.71 -13.59
N VAL A 926 17.50 -40.18 -14.78
CA VAL A 926 17.66 -41.59 -15.12
C VAL A 926 19.15 -41.91 -15.32
N ILE A 927 19.62 -43.00 -14.73
CA ILE A 927 21.00 -43.48 -14.85
C ILE A 927 20.98 -44.74 -15.73
N LYS A 928 21.61 -44.69 -16.91
CA LYS A 928 21.77 -45.84 -17.81
C LYS A 928 23.09 -46.54 -17.52
N GLN A 929 23.00 -47.84 -17.21
CA GLN A 929 24.13 -48.77 -17.02
C GLN A 929 24.24 -49.77 -18.16
#